data_AF-A0A969YQ21-F1
#
_entry.id   AF-A0A969YQ21-F1
#
_cell.length_a   1.000
_cell.length_b   1.000
_cell.length_c   1.000
_cell.angle_alpha   90.00
_cell.angle_beta   90.00
_cell.angle_gamma   90.00
#
_symmetry.space_group_name_H-M   'P 1'
#
loop_
_entity.id
_entity.type
_entity.pdbx_description
1 polymer ?
#
loop_
_entity_poly.entity_id
_entity_poly.type
_entity_poly.pdbx_seq_one_letter_code
_entity_poly.pdbx_strand_id
1 'polypeptide(L)'
;MNCLHSYPFSGFKVDLKIPFPWLLEPGIEPLVEDPGIETLWVEYHPLVHEQPMESFLNRVSEISRIRPCCPVLGDTHCIQELLREPSLAIRGFAIKGLEASGFVSTESVLVLYGAVRELVRENARQTDITIWGGIATPEACSAFLTCGAKGVVFECLHWLTDLHPLSEMGRRSLEKLRYHQTDIAGLNLGIPYRAHNRGNAVPLKALKDLSSGGHTAETRRRQFISMIAGKAVHPLDGNYTREELIPLGVEAAFARDFAERFGVRTGEAIRGLVAETARLHRKATENPRPFAASATAREMGTRYPFIQGGMSSISDVPEFALEVARAGGLPTIALGFMDKEAIVKRLGDLDRLMGGQAYALNMVSLQENPFRNEQMEWIREHRPPFVVIAAGEPSIAREMAKEGIETIYIAPTEELLQMALEAGIRYIVLEGCEAGGHVGHHTTLTLAQMALLMRRCHPTLWQEKRVILAGGICNGDTAFMAWMLGADAIQMGTAYLATREIVETGALTRVYQSAIMEASLGDTIITGESTGLRVRSLKTPKTNAICALEEEFLKEGTGILEHRRKMEELCAGSLYIAARGEDKCAPGILDDRTCLERGQFMSGACAGTIRGVCTIAQLHHELAEGARITARPELLRETGKPAPPFRKSVSWQGFPERIAITGMSMVNALGNSLQEIFEASLAGKSGITTVPPSRWGHEAYYSPVPMTPEKTYCRV
;
A
#
# COMPACT_ATOMS: atom_id res chain seq x y z
N MET A 1 -19.78 7.14 -29.72
CA MET A 1 -21.03 6.42 -30.12
C MET A 1 -20.84 5.43 -31.27
N ASN A 2 -19.98 5.65 -32.27
CA ASN A 2 -19.86 4.73 -33.43
C ASN A 2 -19.08 3.40 -33.21
N CYS A 3 -18.57 3.13 -32.00
CA CYS A 3 -17.80 1.90 -31.70
C CYS A 3 -18.59 0.77 -31.03
N LEU A 4 -19.90 0.96 -30.77
CA LEU A 4 -20.73 -0.06 -30.11
C LEU A 4 -21.28 -1.13 -31.08
N HIS A 5 -21.19 -0.92 -32.40
CA HIS A 5 -21.81 -1.80 -33.40
C HIS A 5 -20.92 -2.91 -33.96
N SER A 6 -19.68 -3.08 -33.48
CA SER A 6 -18.71 -4.03 -34.06
C SER A 6 -18.25 -5.16 -33.13
N TYR A 7 -18.85 -5.35 -31.95
CA TYR A 7 -18.49 -6.45 -31.05
C TYR A 7 -19.45 -7.67 -31.15
N PRO A 8 -18.94 -8.91 -31.17
CA PRO A 8 -19.72 -10.12 -31.42
C PRO A 8 -20.41 -10.62 -30.15
N PHE A 9 -21.34 -9.83 -29.59
CA PHE A 9 -22.18 -10.26 -28.46
C PHE A 9 -23.67 -10.11 -28.81
N SER A 10 -24.10 -10.70 -29.93
CA SER A 10 -25.54 -10.84 -30.19
C SER A 10 -26.16 -11.79 -29.14
N GLY A 11 -27.03 -11.25 -28.28
CA GLY A 11 -27.79 -12.02 -27.28
C GLY A 11 -27.32 -11.88 -25.82
N PHE A 12 -26.28 -11.08 -25.53
CA PHE A 12 -25.85 -10.77 -24.15
C PHE A 12 -26.16 -9.33 -23.80
N LYS A 13 -26.62 -9.08 -22.57
CA LYS A 13 -26.65 -7.72 -22.02
C LYS A 13 -25.24 -7.29 -21.62
N VAL A 14 -24.90 -6.02 -21.80
CA VAL A 14 -23.54 -5.49 -21.63
C VAL A 14 -23.51 -4.42 -20.55
N ASP A 15 -22.54 -4.47 -19.64
CA ASP A 15 -22.20 -3.35 -18.77
C ASP A 15 -21.35 -2.33 -19.53
N LEU A 16 -21.70 -1.04 -19.45
CA LEU A 16 -21.00 0.02 -20.17
C LEU A 16 -20.44 1.07 -19.20
N LYS A 17 -19.13 1.28 -19.23
CA LYS A 17 -18.48 2.42 -18.55
C LYS A 17 -18.46 3.64 -19.45
N ILE A 18 -18.97 4.77 -18.98
CA ILE A 18 -18.96 6.06 -19.68
C ILE A 18 -18.40 7.17 -18.78
N PRO A 19 -17.74 8.20 -19.36
CA PRO A 19 -17.34 9.37 -18.59
C PRO A 19 -18.57 10.23 -18.25
N PHE A 20 -18.57 10.89 -17.10
CA PHE A 20 -19.71 11.68 -16.65
C PHE A 20 -20.19 12.76 -17.65
N PRO A 21 -19.33 13.50 -18.38
CA PRO A 21 -19.79 14.48 -19.36
C PRO A 21 -20.74 13.93 -20.42
N TRP A 22 -20.64 12.64 -20.78
CA TRP A 22 -21.55 12.01 -21.74
C TRP A 22 -22.97 11.90 -21.22
N LEU A 23 -23.17 11.86 -19.90
CA LEU A 23 -24.52 11.89 -19.31
C LEU A 23 -25.22 13.24 -19.43
N LEU A 24 -24.45 14.29 -19.75
CA LEU A 24 -24.95 15.65 -19.93
C LEU A 24 -25.18 15.98 -21.41
N GLU A 25 -24.73 15.13 -22.34
CA GLU A 25 -24.90 15.35 -23.77
C GLU A 25 -26.38 15.20 -24.19
N PRO A 26 -26.92 16.16 -24.97
CA PRO A 26 -28.24 16.00 -25.58
C PRO A 26 -28.24 14.78 -26.52
N GLY A 27 -29.06 13.76 -26.23
CA GLY A 27 -29.12 12.52 -27.03
C GLY A 27 -28.47 11.30 -26.38
N ILE A 28 -28.19 11.32 -25.08
CA ILE A 28 -27.80 10.11 -24.33
C ILE A 28 -28.99 9.16 -24.10
N GLU A 29 -30.22 9.67 -24.24
CA GLU A 29 -31.47 8.96 -23.94
C GLU A 29 -31.63 7.64 -24.71
N PRO A 30 -31.35 7.54 -26.03
CA PRO A 30 -31.39 6.27 -26.75
C PRO A 30 -30.41 5.24 -26.19
N LEU A 31 -29.24 5.66 -25.70
CA LEU A 31 -28.28 4.76 -25.04
C LEU A 31 -28.82 4.32 -23.68
N VAL A 32 -29.43 5.24 -22.91
CA VAL A 32 -30.09 4.92 -21.63
C VAL A 32 -31.23 3.93 -21.80
N GLU A 33 -31.97 4.01 -22.90
CA GLU A 33 -33.12 3.14 -23.18
C GLU A 33 -32.76 1.84 -23.91
N ASP A 34 -31.50 1.66 -24.34
CA ASP A 34 -31.05 0.47 -25.07
C ASP A 34 -31.17 -0.80 -24.21
N PRO A 35 -32.04 -1.77 -24.59
CA PRO A 35 -32.24 -3.00 -23.84
C PRO A 35 -31.02 -3.94 -23.87
N GLY A 36 -30.06 -3.72 -24.77
CA GLY A 36 -28.79 -4.43 -24.84
C GLY A 36 -27.80 -4.03 -23.74
N ILE A 37 -28.04 -2.93 -23.01
CA ILE A 37 -27.16 -2.47 -21.94
C ILE A 37 -27.77 -2.84 -20.59
N GLU A 38 -27.01 -3.51 -19.72
CA GLU A 38 -27.46 -3.92 -18.39
C GLU A 38 -27.30 -2.78 -17.36
N THR A 39 -26.09 -2.26 -17.26
CA THR A 39 -25.72 -1.22 -16.29
C THR A 39 -24.89 -0.14 -16.98
N LEU A 40 -25.12 1.13 -16.62
CA LEU A 40 -24.19 2.22 -16.88
C LEU A 40 -23.27 2.41 -15.68
N TRP A 41 -21.97 2.45 -15.90
CA TRP A 41 -20.97 2.76 -14.89
C TRP A 41 -20.39 4.13 -15.18
N VAL A 42 -20.40 5.03 -14.19
CA VAL A 42 -20.04 6.43 -14.39
C VAL A 42 -18.97 6.83 -13.40
N GLU A 43 -17.76 7.04 -13.89
CA GLU A 43 -16.65 7.51 -13.06
C GLU A 43 -16.78 9.01 -12.79
N TYR A 44 -16.69 9.40 -11.52
CA TYR A 44 -16.77 10.79 -11.09
C TYR A 44 -15.78 11.10 -9.99
N HIS A 45 -15.20 12.30 -10.07
CA HIS A 45 -14.37 12.88 -9.03
C HIS A 45 -14.66 14.39 -8.99
N PRO A 46 -15.00 14.97 -7.82
CA PRO A 46 -15.49 16.35 -7.71
C PRO A 46 -14.45 17.40 -8.11
N LEU A 47 -13.16 17.09 -7.92
CA LEU A 47 -12.06 17.97 -8.30
C LEU A 47 -11.56 17.77 -9.75
N VAL A 48 -12.08 16.77 -10.47
CA VAL A 48 -11.73 16.50 -11.88
C VAL A 48 -12.79 17.05 -12.84
N HIS A 49 -14.06 17.01 -12.42
CA HIS A 49 -15.19 17.45 -13.22
C HIS A 49 -15.62 18.86 -12.83
N GLU A 50 -16.04 19.65 -13.80
CA GLU A 50 -16.48 21.04 -13.55
C GLU A 50 -17.83 21.09 -12.83
N GLN A 51 -18.68 20.10 -13.04
CA GLN A 51 -20.02 20.09 -12.46
C GLN A 51 -19.98 19.70 -10.98
N PRO A 52 -20.80 20.36 -10.14
CA PRO A 52 -20.94 20.02 -8.74
C PRO A 52 -21.42 18.57 -8.54
N MET A 53 -21.00 17.99 -7.41
CA MET A 53 -21.36 16.64 -6.99
C MET A 53 -22.87 16.41 -6.90
N GLU A 54 -23.63 17.42 -6.45
CA GLU A 54 -25.09 17.34 -6.39
C GLU A 54 -25.71 17.12 -7.78
N SER A 55 -25.21 17.82 -8.80
CA SER A 55 -25.65 17.66 -10.20
C SER A 55 -25.35 16.24 -10.70
N PHE A 56 -24.15 15.73 -10.39
CA PHE A 56 -23.76 14.36 -10.70
C PHE A 56 -24.71 13.33 -10.05
N LEU A 57 -24.91 13.41 -8.74
CA LEU A 57 -25.75 12.45 -8.00
C LEU A 57 -27.21 12.51 -8.46
N ASN A 58 -27.74 13.70 -8.72
CA ASN A 58 -29.10 13.88 -9.23
C ASN A 58 -29.27 13.28 -10.62
N ARG A 59 -28.32 13.50 -11.54
CA ARG A 59 -28.38 12.95 -12.90
C ARG A 59 -28.26 11.43 -12.90
N VAL A 60 -27.36 10.87 -12.09
CA VAL A 60 -27.23 9.41 -11.94
C VAL A 60 -28.50 8.82 -11.32
N SER A 61 -29.08 9.47 -10.31
CA SER A 61 -30.34 9.08 -9.68
C SER A 61 -31.51 9.10 -10.68
N GLU A 62 -31.61 10.14 -11.51
CA GLU A 62 -32.63 10.24 -12.56
C GLU A 62 -32.56 9.06 -13.54
N ILE A 63 -31.37 8.79 -14.08
CA ILE A 63 -31.15 7.67 -15.01
C ILE A 63 -31.38 6.33 -14.31
N SER A 64 -31.01 6.21 -13.03
CA SER A 64 -31.21 5.00 -12.22
C SER A 64 -32.68 4.59 -12.08
N ARG A 65 -33.63 5.51 -12.29
CA ARG A 65 -35.07 5.19 -12.33
C ARG A 65 -35.49 4.43 -13.60
N ILE A 66 -34.74 4.60 -14.68
CA ILE A 66 -34.98 3.95 -15.98
C ILE A 66 -34.16 2.66 -16.06
N ARG A 67 -32.87 2.72 -15.71
CA ARG A 67 -31.92 1.62 -15.82
C ARG A 67 -30.81 1.73 -14.80
N PRO A 68 -30.25 0.62 -14.27
CA PRO A 68 -29.14 0.70 -13.32
C PRO A 68 -28.00 1.60 -13.82
N CYS A 69 -27.77 2.70 -13.09
CA CYS A 69 -26.69 3.66 -13.33
C CYS A 69 -25.89 3.79 -12.04
N CYS A 70 -24.68 3.26 -12.05
CA CYS A 70 -23.86 3.07 -10.86
C CYS A 70 -22.65 4.02 -10.91
N PRO A 71 -22.49 4.90 -9.91
CA PRO A 71 -21.28 5.68 -9.73
C PRO A 71 -20.04 4.78 -9.54
N VAL A 72 -18.89 5.19 -10.05
CA VAL A 72 -17.57 4.66 -9.71
C VAL A 72 -16.81 5.76 -8.99
N LEU A 73 -16.59 5.60 -7.68
CA LEU A 73 -16.14 6.67 -6.78
C LEU A 73 -14.85 6.30 -6.05
N GLY A 74 -13.89 7.22 -6.04
CA GLY A 74 -12.71 7.17 -5.17
C GLY A 74 -12.70 8.26 -4.09
N ASP A 75 -13.49 9.32 -4.28
CA ASP A 75 -13.56 10.46 -3.37
C ASP A 75 -14.43 10.14 -2.14
N THR A 76 -13.85 10.30 -0.95
CA THR A 76 -14.47 9.88 0.32
C THR A 76 -15.65 10.77 0.70
N HIS A 77 -15.57 12.06 0.41
CA HIS A 77 -16.66 13.00 0.64
C HIS A 77 -17.87 12.68 -0.25
N CYS A 78 -17.65 12.39 -1.53
CA CYS A 78 -18.70 12.01 -2.46
C CYS A 78 -19.41 10.72 -2.04
N ILE A 79 -18.67 9.74 -1.54
CA ILE A 79 -19.25 8.51 -0.98
C ILE A 79 -20.11 8.81 0.25
N GLN A 80 -19.64 9.66 1.17
CA GLN A 80 -20.41 10.04 2.36
C GLN A 80 -21.73 10.73 1.99
N GLU A 81 -21.69 11.68 1.05
CA GLU A 81 -22.88 12.42 0.61
C GLU A 81 -23.88 11.52 -0.13
N LEU A 82 -23.41 10.60 -0.98
CA LEU A 82 -24.27 9.59 -1.62
C LEU A 82 -25.00 8.74 -0.57
N LEU A 83 -24.33 8.35 0.51
CA LEU A 83 -24.91 7.50 1.55
C LEU A 83 -25.87 8.27 2.47
N ARG A 84 -25.64 9.58 2.67
CA ARG A 84 -26.51 10.46 3.48
C ARG A 84 -27.84 10.81 2.80
N GLU A 85 -27.93 10.71 1.48
CA GLU A 85 -29.12 11.10 0.72
C GLU A 85 -30.00 9.90 0.32
N PRO A 86 -30.98 9.48 1.15
CA PRO A 86 -31.82 8.31 0.89
C PRO A 86 -32.79 8.49 -0.29
N SER A 87 -33.04 9.74 -0.70
CA SER A 87 -33.94 10.07 -1.81
C SER A 87 -33.38 9.69 -3.19
N LEU A 88 -32.05 9.48 -3.29
CA LEU A 88 -31.39 9.11 -4.53
C LEU A 88 -31.77 7.67 -4.93
N ALA A 89 -32.26 7.48 -6.15
CA ALA A 89 -32.66 6.19 -6.71
C ALA A 89 -31.46 5.30 -7.10
N ILE A 90 -30.33 5.43 -6.40
CA ILE A 90 -29.08 4.70 -6.63
C ILE A 90 -29.06 3.48 -5.70
N ARG A 91 -29.13 2.28 -6.30
CA ARG A 91 -29.11 1.00 -5.55
C ARG A 91 -27.71 0.53 -5.17
N GLY A 92 -26.69 1.00 -5.88
CA GLY A 92 -25.32 0.59 -5.68
C GLY A 92 -24.33 1.51 -6.36
N PHE A 93 -23.07 1.37 -5.97
CA PHE A 93 -21.95 2.07 -6.55
C PHE A 93 -20.70 1.19 -6.47
N ALA A 94 -19.69 1.53 -7.25
CA ALA A 94 -18.37 0.94 -7.13
C ALA A 94 -17.41 1.87 -6.40
N ILE A 95 -16.56 1.30 -5.56
CA ILE A 95 -15.44 2.00 -4.96
C ILE A 95 -14.16 1.72 -5.73
N LYS A 96 -13.34 2.76 -5.91
CA LYS A 96 -12.10 2.72 -6.65
C LYS A 96 -10.94 3.18 -5.76
N GLY A 97 -10.27 2.20 -5.15
CA GLY A 97 -9.15 2.45 -4.24
C GLY A 97 -7.85 2.85 -4.94
N LEU A 98 -6.86 3.19 -4.13
CA LEU A 98 -5.52 3.63 -4.55
C LEU A 98 -4.81 2.66 -5.53
N GLU A 99 -5.18 1.38 -5.53
CA GLU A 99 -4.61 0.33 -6.38
C GLU A 99 -5.11 0.30 -7.83
N ALA A 100 -6.26 0.92 -8.10
CA ALA A 100 -6.94 0.86 -9.41
C ALA A 100 -6.27 1.77 -10.46
N SER A 101 -6.78 1.76 -11.69
CA SER A 101 -6.17 2.47 -12.83
C SER A 101 -6.66 3.91 -12.97
N GLY A 102 -5.80 4.86 -13.34
CA GLY A 102 -6.20 6.25 -13.65
C GLY A 102 -6.53 7.06 -12.39
N PHE A 103 -7.60 7.87 -12.41
CA PHE A 103 -8.01 8.62 -11.20
C PHE A 103 -8.51 7.66 -10.12
N VAL A 104 -7.98 7.78 -8.91
CA VAL A 104 -8.19 6.85 -7.80
C VAL A 104 -8.52 7.58 -6.50
N SER A 105 -8.85 6.83 -5.45
CA SER A 105 -8.91 7.36 -4.08
C SER A 105 -7.52 7.70 -3.53
N THR A 106 -7.46 8.55 -2.51
CA THR A 106 -6.27 8.70 -1.64
C THR A 106 -6.08 7.52 -0.69
N GLU A 107 -7.12 6.70 -0.51
CA GLU A 107 -7.12 5.54 0.39
C GLU A 107 -7.05 4.22 -0.37
N SER A 108 -6.41 3.22 0.23
CA SER A 108 -6.43 1.87 -0.32
C SER A 108 -7.83 1.29 -0.33
N VAL A 109 -8.09 0.34 -1.21
CA VAL A 109 -9.40 -0.30 -1.30
C VAL A 109 -9.79 -1.02 -0.01
N LEU A 110 -8.84 -1.54 0.78
CA LEU A 110 -9.13 -2.17 2.08
C LEU A 110 -9.67 -1.16 3.09
N VAL A 111 -9.00 0.00 3.23
CA VAL A 111 -9.42 1.07 4.14
C VAL A 111 -10.74 1.67 3.67
N LEU A 112 -10.84 1.99 2.38
CA LEU A 112 -12.03 2.57 1.79
C LEU A 112 -13.24 1.65 1.98
N TYR A 113 -13.10 0.35 1.67
CA TYR A 113 -14.17 -0.62 1.83
C TYR A 113 -14.60 -0.79 3.29
N GLY A 114 -13.64 -0.89 4.22
CA GLY A 114 -13.92 -0.96 5.65
C GLY A 114 -14.74 0.24 6.12
N ALA A 115 -14.34 1.45 5.73
CA ALA A 115 -15.04 2.68 6.08
C ALA A 115 -16.45 2.76 5.47
N VAL A 116 -16.60 2.43 4.17
CA VAL A 116 -17.89 2.43 3.50
C VAL A 116 -18.86 1.45 4.16
N ARG A 117 -18.39 0.27 4.59
CA ARG A 117 -19.25 -0.71 5.27
C ARG A 117 -19.81 -0.17 6.58
N GLU A 118 -18.99 0.51 7.37
CA GLU A 118 -19.46 1.16 8.61
C GLU A 118 -20.50 2.23 8.31
N LEU A 119 -20.24 3.11 7.33
CA LEU A 119 -21.20 4.14 6.92
C LEU A 119 -22.54 3.53 6.44
N VAL A 120 -22.49 2.44 5.67
CA VAL A 120 -23.69 1.72 5.22
C VAL A 120 -24.47 1.11 6.40
N ARG A 121 -23.77 0.56 7.40
CA ARG A 121 -24.39 0.04 8.64
C ARG A 121 -25.08 1.16 9.42
N GLU A 122 -24.41 2.30 9.60
CA GLU A 122 -24.93 3.46 10.34
C GLU A 122 -26.20 4.04 9.68
N ASN A 123 -26.24 4.11 8.35
CA ASN A 123 -27.38 4.67 7.61
C ASN A 123 -28.54 3.67 7.39
N ALA A 124 -28.41 2.42 7.84
CA ALA A 124 -29.40 1.34 7.67
C ALA A 124 -29.91 1.16 6.22
N ARG A 125 -29.11 1.56 5.23
CA ARG A 125 -29.46 1.53 3.81
C ARG A 125 -28.88 0.27 3.18
N GLN A 126 -29.71 -0.53 2.51
CA GLN A 126 -29.17 -1.62 1.71
C GLN A 126 -28.54 -1.05 0.43
N THR A 127 -27.21 -1.01 0.40
CA THR A 127 -26.45 -0.50 -0.74
C THR A 127 -25.50 -1.56 -1.28
N ASP A 128 -25.56 -1.76 -2.59
CA ASP A 128 -24.68 -2.67 -3.31
C ASP A 128 -23.31 -2.01 -3.52
N ILE A 129 -22.26 -2.54 -2.89
CA ILE A 129 -20.89 -2.04 -3.05
C ILE A 129 -20.13 -3.00 -3.98
N THR A 130 -19.60 -2.47 -5.08
CA THR A 130 -18.72 -3.19 -6.02
C THR A 130 -17.29 -2.70 -5.86
N ILE A 131 -16.31 -3.59 -5.98
CA ILE A 131 -14.89 -3.21 -5.97
C ILE A 131 -14.41 -3.00 -7.41
N TRP A 132 -13.81 -1.85 -7.72
CA TRP A 132 -13.34 -1.52 -9.06
C TRP A 132 -11.81 -1.51 -9.13
N GLY A 133 -11.21 -2.48 -9.83
CA GLY A 133 -9.77 -2.60 -10.01
C GLY A 133 -9.01 -3.01 -8.73
N GLY A 134 -7.69 -3.15 -8.83
CA GLY A 134 -6.77 -3.48 -7.74
C GLY A 134 -6.76 -4.95 -7.28
N ILE A 135 -7.72 -5.75 -7.73
CA ILE A 135 -7.87 -7.16 -7.33
C ILE A 135 -7.27 -8.09 -8.39
N ALA A 136 -6.40 -8.99 -7.96
CA ALA A 136 -5.65 -9.92 -8.83
C ALA A 136 -5.79 -11.39 -8.43
N THR A 137 -6.15 -11.70 -7.17
CA THR A 137 -6.10 -13.06 -6.63
C THR A 137 -7.48 -13.57 -6.17
N PRO A 138 -7.74 -14.89 -6.25
CA PRO A 138 -8.95 -15.49 -5.68
C PRO A 138 -9.13 -15.20 -4.18
N GLU A 139 -8.03 -15.14 -3.42
CA GLU A 139 -8.04 -14.77 -2.01
C GLU A 139 -8.58 -13.37 -1.78
N ALA A 140 -8.09 -12.39 -2.55
CA ALA A 140 -8.59 -11.03 -2.48
C ALA A 140 -10.06 -10.94 -2.92
N CYS A 141 -10.45 -11.58 -4.03
CA CYS A 141 -11.86 -11.66 -4.44
C CYS A 141 -12.72 -12.25 -3.31
N SER A 142 -12.28 -13.36 -2.72
CA SER A 142 -13.01 -14.06 -1.67
C SER A 142 -13.12 -13.21 -0.41
N ALA A 143 -12.08 -12.45 -0.05
CA ALA A 143 -12.08 -11.53 1.09
C ALA A 143 -13.18 -10.48 0.97
N PHE A 144 -13.28 -9.79 -0.16
CA PHE A 144 -14.32 -8.77 -0.37
C PHE A 144 -15.73 -9.38 -0.47
N LEU A 145 -15.91 -10.46 -1.25
CA LEU A 145 -17.23 -11.06 -1.46
C LEU A 145 -17.78 -11.72 -0.19
N THR A 146 -16.93 -12.38 0.61
CA THR A 146 -17.34 -13.00 1.88
C THR A 146 -17.75 -11.93 2.91
N CYS A 147 -17.10 -10.78 2.86
CA CYS A 147 -17.43 -9.61 3.68
C CYS A 147 -18.56 -8.74 3.10
N GLY A 148 -19.27 -9.20 2.06
CA GLY A 148 -20.52 -8.60 1.60
C GLY A 148 -20.41 -7.65 0.40
N ALA A 149 -19.26 -7.56 -0.27
CA ALA A 149 -19.18 -6.88 -1.55
C ALA A 149 -20.07 -7.61 -2.57
N LYS A 150 -20.77 -6.85 -3.42
CA LYS A 150 -21.61 -7.42 -4.47
C LYS A 150 -20.79 -8.04 -5.59
N GLY A 151 -19.63 -7.48 -5.90
CA GLY A 151 -18.84 -7.91 -7.05
C GLY A 151 -17.46 -7.27 -7.07
N VAL A 152 -16.63 -7.75 -7.99
CA VAL A 152 -15.31 -7.22 -8.29
C VAL A 152 -15.22 -7.04 -9.80
N VAL A 153 -14.76 -5.87 -10.24
CA VAL A 153 -14.47 -5.55 -11.64
C VAL A 153 -12.96 -5.60 -11.83
N PHE A 154 -12.50 -6.43 -12.77
CA PHE A 154 -11.10 -6.46 -13.19
C PHE A 154 -10.89 -5.47 -14.34
N GLU A 155 -10.03 -4.48 -14.17
CA GLU A 155 -9.74 -3.53 -15.26
C GLU A 155 -8.68 -4.10 -16.20
N CYS A 156 -7.61 -4.69 -15.66
CA CYS A 156 -6.43 -5.05 -16.45
C CYS A 156 -5.91 -6.48 -16.26
N LEU A 157 -6.42 -7.23 -15.28
CA LEU A 157 -5.97 -8.60 -14.99
C LEU A 157 -6.11 -9.56 -16.18
N HIS A 158 -7.14 -9.37 -17.00
CA HIS A 158 -7.45 -10.25 -18.12
C HIS A 158 -6.77 -9.84 -19.44
N TRP A 159 -5.94 -8.80 -19.49
CA TRP A 159 -5.44 -8.29 -20.79
C TRP A 159 -4.50 -9.23 -21.54
N LEU A 160 -3.92 -10.22 -20.85
CA LEU A 160 -3.13 -11.30 -21.49
C LEU A 160 -3.97 -12.51 -21.92
N THR A 161 -5.30 -12.39 -21.89
CA THR A 161 -6.24 -13.37 -22.46
C THR A 161 -6.65 -13.01 -23.89
N ASP A 162 -7.52 -13.80 -24.50
CA ASP A 162 -8.04 -13.63 -25.86
C ASP A 162 -9.11 -12.52 -26.01
N LEU A 163 -9.48 -11.80 -24.93
CA LEU A 163 -10.51 -10.76 -25.01
C LEU A 163 -10.12 -9.58 -25.89
N HIS A 164 -8.83 -9.20 -25.84
CA HIS A 164 -8.33 -8.00 -26.50
C HIS A 164 -7.09 -8.31 -27.34
N PRO A 165 -7.02 -7.80 -28.59
CA PRO A 165 -5.79 -7.82 -29.34
C PRO A 165 -4.80 -6.81 -28.73
N LEU A 166 -3.60 -7.27 -28.41
CA LEU A 166 -2.47 -6.41 -28.01
C LEU A 166 -1.40 -6.42 -29.10
N SER A 167 -0.66 -5.32 -29.25
CA SER A 167 0.55 -5.32 -30.05
C SER A 167 1.57 -6.32 -29.48
N GLU A 168 2.46 -6.86 -30.31
CA GLU A 168 3.51 -7.79 -29.85
C GLU A 168 4.39 -7.15 -28.75
N MET A 169 4.68 -5.85 -28.90
CA MET A 169 5.43 -5.08 -27.93
C MET A 169 4.65 -4.86 -26.63
N GLY A 170 3.38 -4.46 -26.72
CA GLY A 170 2.49 -4.28 -25.56
C GLY A 170 2.32 -5.56 -24.76
N ARG A 171 2.10 -6.70 -25.44
CA ARG A 171 2.06 -8.03 -24.81
C ARG A 171 3.36 -8.34 -24.06
N ARG A 172 4.52 -8.21 -24.71
CA ARG A 172 5.83 -8.46 -24.08
C ARG A 172 6.10 -7.56 -22.87
N SER A 173 5.65 -6.31 -22.93
CA SER A 173 5.77 -5.36 -21.82
C SER A 173 4.90 -5.79 -20.64
N LEU A 174 3.62 -6.13 -20.87
CA LEU A 174 2.70 -6.61 -19.84
C LEU A 174 3.16 -7.93 -19.21
N GLU A 175 3.67 -8.88 -20.00
CA GLU A 175 4.23 -10.16 -19.51
C GLU A 175 5.40 -9.97 -18.53
N LYS A 176 6.15 -8.87 -18.66
CA LYS A 176 7.32 -8.56 -17.83
C LYS A 176 7.04 -7.53 -16.75
N LEU A 177 5.80 -7.04 -16.68
CA LEU A 177 5.42 -5.98 -15.75
C LEU A 177 5.56 -6.47 -14.31
N ARG A 178 6.11 -5.61 -13.46
CA ARG A 178 6.20 -5.82 -12.00
C ARG A 178 5.30 -4.82 -11.30
N TYR A 179 4.78 -5.15 -10.11
CA TYR A 179 3.81 -4.30 -9.40
C TYR A 179 4.41 -2.93 -9.00
N HIS A 180 5.73 -2.82 -8.83
CA HIS A 180 6.42 -1.54 -8.60
C HIS A 180 6.52 -0.65 -9.86
N GLN A 181 6.13 -1.15 -11.03
CA GLN A 181 6.12 -0.38 -12.29
C GLN A 181 4.78 0.33 -12.52
N THR A 182 4.02 0.56 -11.46
CA THR A 182 2.91 1.51 -11.42
C THR A 182 3.15 2.48 -10.28
N ASP A 183 2.76 3.73 -10.47
CA ASP A 183 3.08 4.81 -9.54
C ASP A 183 2.01 5.90 -9.62
N ILE A 184 1.96 6.76 -8.60
CA ILE A 184 0.89 7.74 -8.39
C ILE A 184 1.45 9.15 -8.47
N ALA A 185 0.72 10.03 -9.16
CA ALA A 185 0.90 11.48 -9.09
C ALA A 185 -0.38 12.15 -8.57
N GLY A 186 -0.32 13.42 -8.15
CA GLY A 186 -1.52 14.18 -7.80
C GLY A 186 -2.07 13.97 -6.38
N LEU A 187 -1.39 13.24 -5.49
CA LEU A 187 -1.80 13.06 -4.09
C LEU A 187 -1.95 14.41 -3.36
N ASN A 188 -0.97 15.30 -3.49
CA ASN A 188 -1.00 16.65 -2.87
C ASN A 188 -2.05 17.58 -3.51
N LEU A 189 -2.56 17.22 -4.69
CA LEU A 189 -3.63 17.97 -5.36
C LEU A 189 -5.03 17.45 -4.98
N GLY A 190 -5.12 16.35 -4.22
CA GLY A 190 -6.39 15.68 -3.91
C GLY A 190 -7.03 15.01 -5.13
N ILE A 191 -6.27 14.74 -6.20
CA ILE A 191 -6.73 14.07 -7.43
C ILE A 191 -5.71 13.01 -7.85
N PRO A 192 -5.47 11.97 -7.03
CA PRO A 192 -4.42 11.01 -7.32
C PRO A 192 -4.72 10.25 -8.61
N TYR A 193 -3.68 10.07 -9.42
CA TYR A 193 -3.73 9.39 -10.70
C TYR A 193 -2.65 8.31 -10.76
N ARG A 194 -3.06 7.04 -10.88
CA ARG A 194 -2.16 5.90 -11.02
C ARG A 194 -1.90 5.58 -12.49
N ALA A 195 -0.62 5.48 -12.84
CA ALA A 195 -0.15 5.16 -14.18
C ALA A 195 1.05 4.22 -14.17
N HIS A 196 1.35 3.67 -15.35
CA HIS A 196 2.58 2.94 -15.62
C HIS A 196 3.83 3.80 -15.37
N ASN A 197 4.82 3.24 -14.67
CA ASN A 197 6.11 3.87 -14.43
C ASN A 197 7.27 2.87 -14.59
N ARG A 198 7.91 2.86 -15.75
CA ARG A 198 9.11 2.05 -16.01
C ARG A 198 10.40 2.71 -15.51
N GLY A 199 10.41 3.10 -14.24
CA GLY A 199 11.54 3.74 -13.56
C GLY A 199 12.00 5.00 -14.26
N ASN A 200 11.11 6.00 -14.36
CA ASN A 200 11.22 7.32 -15.00
C ASN A 200 10.37 7.49 -16.27
N ALA A 201 9.09 7.13 -16.21
CA ALA A 201 8.15 7.56 -17.25
C ALA A 201 8.09 9.11 -17.28
N VAL A 202 8.45 9.70 -18.43
CA VAL A 202 8.58 11.16 -18.60
C VAL A 202 7.26 11.88 -18.33
N PRO A 203 6.10 11.43 -18.87
CA PRO A 203 4.83 12.10 -18.60
C PRO A 203 4.41 12.01 -17.13
N LEU A 204 4.67 10.87 -16.47
CA LEU A 204 4.30 10.70 -15.07
C LEU A 204 5.20 11.53 -14.15
N LYS A 205 6.50 11.62 -14.46
CA LYS A 205 7.40 12.54 -13.77
C LYS A 205 6.90 13.98 -13.91
N ALA A 206 6.51 14.40 -15.12
CA ALA A 206 5.93 15.72 -15.33
C ALA A 206 4.62 15.94 -14.52
N LEU A 207 3.80 14.90 -14.32
CA LEU A 207 2.62 14.99 -13.44
C LEU A 207 3.01 15.18 -11.97
N LYS A 208 4.05 14.47 -11.51
CA LYS A 208 4.59 14.63 -10.16
C LYS A 208 5.16 16.04 -9.95
N ASP A 209 5.88 16.55 -10.94
CA ASP A 209 6.42 17.91 -10.92
C ASP A 209 5.28 18.95 -10.95
N LEU A 210 4.23 18.78 -11.76
CA LEU A 210 3.05 19.67 -11.75
C LEU A 210 2.25 19.61 -10.44
N SER A 211 2.31 18.49 -9.73
CA SER A 211 1.70 18.37 -8.40
C SER A 211 2.36 19.32 -7.39
N SER A 212 3.53 19.88 -7.71
CA SER A 212 4.38 20.65 -6.82
C SER A 212 4.96 21.87 -7.52
N GLY A 213 4.38 23.06 -7.31
CA GLY A 213 4.83 24.26 -8.04
C GLY A 213 4.23 25.58 -7.55
N GLY A 214 4.75 26.70 -8.05
CA GLY A 214 4.48 28.07 -7.57
C GLY A 214 3.07 28.63 -7.86
N HIS A 215 2.25 27.91 -8.63
CA HIS A 215 0.87 28.32 -8.92
C HIS A 215 -0.11 27.90 -7.80
N THR A 216 -1.28 28.53 -7.77
CA THR A 216 -2.37 28.14 -6.86
C THR A 216 -2.73 26.66 -7.07
N ALA A 217 -3.18 25.98 -6.00
CA ALA A 217 -3.56 24.56 -6.07
C ALA A 217 -4.62 24.29 -7.15
N GLU A 218 -5.55 25.23 -7.36
CA GLU A 218 -6.56 25.14 -8.40
C GLU A 218 -5.97 25.19 -9.82
N THR A 219 -5.06 26.13 -10.10
CA THR A 219 -4.38 26.21 -11.40
C THR A 219 -3.56 24.95 -11.67
N ARG A 220 -2.83 24.45 -10.66
CA ARG A 220 -2.10 23.18 -10.75
C ARG A 220 -3.03 22.01 -11.09
N ARG A 221 -4.19 21.90 -10.43
CA ARG A 221 -5.21 20.88 -10.74
C ARG A 221 -5.67 20.94 -12.19
N ARG A 222 -6.02 22.13 -12.70
CA ARG A 222 -6.46 22.28 -14.10
C ARG A 222 -5.37 21.87 -15.09
N GLN A 223 -4.12 22.28 -14.85
CA GLN A 223 -2.98 21.88 -15.68
C GLN A 223 -2.74 20.37 -15.65
N PHE A 224 -2.82 19.76 -14.46
CA PHE A 224 -2.68 18.33 -14.25
C PHE A 224 -3.73 17.54 -15.06
N ILE A 225 -5.01 17.91 -14.93
CA ILE A 225 -6.13 17.29 -15.67
C ILE A 225 -5.96 17.47 -17.17
N SER A 226 -5.64 18.69 -17.62
CA SER A 226 -5.43 18.99 -19.04
C SER A 226 -4.27 18.17 -19.64
N MET A 227 -3.17 17.99 -18.89
CA MET A 227 -2.05 17.19 -19.35
C MET A 227 -2.42 15.70 -19.47
N ILE A 228 -3.19 15.16 -18.51
CA ILE A 228 -3.70 13.78 -18.61
C ILE A 228 -4.59 13.65 -19.86
N ALA A 229 -5.57 14.53 -20.02
CA ALA A 229 -6.49 14.48 -21.15
C ALA A 229 -5.78 14.56 -22.52
N GLY A 230 -4.68 15.31 -22.61
CA GLY A 230 -3.90 15.47 -23.84
C GLY A 230 -2.82 14.42 -24.11
N LYS A 231 -2.41 13.63 -23.10
CA LYS A 231 -1.28 12.68 -23.21
C LYS A 231 -1.60 11.23 -22.87
N ALA A 232 -2.72 10.97 -22.18
CA ALA A 232 -3.07 9.62 -21.78
C ALA A 232 -3.32 8.73 -23.01
N VAL A 233 -2.61 7.61 -23.06
CA VAL A 233 -2.78 6.57 -24.07
C VAL A 233 -3.59 5.44 -23.46
N HIS A 234 -4.59 4.96 -24.19
CA HIS A 234 -5.40 3.85 -23.71
C HIS A 234 -4.51 2.61 -23.54
N PRO A 235 -4.64 1.83 -22.44
CA PRO A 235 -3.67 0.78 -22.13
C PRO A 235 -3.58 -0.37 -23.14
N LEU A 236 -4.66 -0.64 -23.88
CA LEU A 236 -4.67 -1.63 -24.95
C LEU A 236 -3.97 -1.15 -26.23
N ASP A 237 -3.81 0.17 -26.39
CA ASP A 237 -3.18 0.79 -27.56
C ASP A 237 -1.71 1.14 -27.30
N GLY A 238 -1.29 1.16 -26.02
CA GLY A 238 0.06 1.56 -25.60
C GLY A 238 1.12 0.47 -25.76
N ASN A 239 2.36 0.89 -25.98
CA ASN A 239 3.53 0.00 -26.04
C ASN A 239 4.30 -0.08 -24.71
N TYR A 240 3.85 0.66 -23.70
CA TYR A 240 4.43 0.72 -22.35
C TYR A 240 5.89 1.23 -22.37
N THR A 241 6.14 2.25 -23.20
CA THR A 241 7.43 2.95 -23.24
C THR A 241 7.52 4.00 -22.14
N ARG A 242 8.65 4.71 -22.04
CA ARG A 242 8.84 5.76 -21.03
C ARG A 242 8.18 7.09 -21.43
N GLU A 243 7.77 7.21 -22.68
CA GLU A 243 7.21 8.41 -23.29
C GLU A 243 5.68 8.44 -23.23
N GLU A 244 5.04 7.31 -22.91
CA GLU A 244 3.60 7.16 -22.86
C GLU A 244 3.07 7.35 -21.44
N LEU A 245 1.94 8.05 -21.31
CA LEU A 245 1.16 8.11 -20.07
C LEU A 245 0.06 7.06 -20.16
N ILE A 246 0.23 5.91 -19.52
CA ILE A 246 -0.76 4.82 -19.57
C ILE A 246 -1.40 4.67 -18.18
N PRO A 247 -2.72 4.90 -18.02
CA PRO A 247 -3.40 4.59 -16.77
C PRO A 247 -3.32 3.09 -16.53
N LEU A 248 -2.77 2.67 -15.39
CA LEU A 248 -2.51 1.26 -15.12
C LEU A 248 -2.68 0.92 -13.65
N GLY A 249 -3.58 -0.01 -13.35
CA GLY A 249 -3.79 -0.55 -12.01
C GLY A 249 -2.69 -1.54 -11.61
N VAL A 250 -2.54 -1.77 -10.32
CA VAL A 250 -1.55 -2.71 -9.77
C VAL A 250 -1.83 -4.14 -10.26
N GLU A 251 -3.10 -4.51 -10.52
CA GLU A 251 -3.43 -5.87 -10.95
C GLU A 251 -2.88 -6.25 -12.33
N ALA A 252 -2.46 -5.28 -13.15
CA ALA A 252 -1.82 -5.53 -14.44
C ALA A 252 -0.54 -6.37 -14.28
N ALA A 253 0.20 -6.19 -13.19
CA ALA A 253 1.42 -6.95 -12.91
C ALA A 253 1.16 -8.44 -12.64
N PHE A 254 -0.09 -8.82 -12.40
CA PHE A 254 -0.52 -10.19 -12.17
C PHE A 254 -1.16 -10.83 -13.40
N ALA A 255 -1.33 -10.09 -14.50
CA ALA A 255 -2.01 -10.57 -15.70
C ALA A 255 -1.34 -11.81 -16.29
N ARG A 256 0.00 -11.89 -16.24
CA ARG A 256 0.74 -13.06 -16.74
C ARG A 256 0.40 -14.28 -15.89
N ASP A 257 0.56 -14.16 -14.57
CA ASP A 257 0.34 -15.28 -13.66
C ASP A 257 -1.14 -15.71 -13.64
N PHE A 258 -2.06 -14.78 -13.89
CA PHE A 258 -3.48 -15.06 -14.11
C PHE A 258 -3.70 -15.92 -15.36
N ALA A 259 -3.16 -15.52 -16.51
CA ALA A 259 -3.28 -16.26 -17.77
C ALA A 259 -2.57 -17.63 -17.70
N GLU A 260 -1.40 -17.72 -17.06
CA GLU A 260 -0.69 -18.98 -16.83
C GLU A 260 -1.48 -19.94 -15.93
N ARG A 261 -2.15 -19.42 -14.90
CA ARG A 261 -2.89 -20.24 -13.94
C ARG A 261 -4.25 -20.70 -14.46
N PHE A 262 -5.02 -19.78 -15.05
CA PHE A 262 -6.43 -20.02 -15.38
C PHE A 262 -6.68 -20.19 -16.89
N GLY A 263 -5.67 -19.93 -17.72
CA GLY A 263 -5.72 -20.09 -19.17
C GLY A 263 -5.80 -18.76 -19.92
N VAL A 264 -5.48 -18.82 -21.21
CA VAL A 264 -5.49 -17.65 -22.11
C VAL A 264 -6.87 -17.34 -22.70
N ARG A 265 -7.85 -18.22 -22.53
CA ARG A 265 -9.23 -17.98 -22.95
C ARG A 265 -10.01 -17.29 -21.84
N THR A 266 -10.51 -16.09 -22.09
CA THR A 266 -11.09 -15.18 -21.09
C THR A 266 -12.20 -15.85 -20.28
N GLY A 267 -13.20 -16.43 -20.96
CA GLY A 267 -14.32 -17.07 -20.28
C GLY A 267 -13.91 -18.28 -19.43
N GLU A 268 -12.85 -18.99 -19.83
CA GLU A 268 -12.26 -20.08 -19.05
C GLU A 268 -11.50 -19.57 -17.84
N ALA A 269 -10.69 -18.53 -18.04
CA ALA A 269 -9.89 -17.94 -16.99
C ALA A 269 -10.77 -17.37 -15.86
N ILE A 270 -11.81 -16.63 -16.23
CA ILE A 270 -12.78 -16.07 -15.29
C ILE A 270 -13.54 -17.17 -14.55
N ARG A 271 -14.05 -18.21 -15.24
CA ARG A 271 -14.71 -19.34 -14.56
C ARG A 271 -13.78 -20.05 -13.58
N GLY A 272 -12.51 -20.23 -13.93
CA GLY A 272 -11.50 -20.82 -13.05
C GLY A 272 -11.26 -19.97 -11.79
N LEU A 273 -11.17 -18.65 -11.96
CA LEU A 273 -11.04 -17.70 -10.85
C LEU A 273 -12.28 -17.73 -9.93
N VAL A 274 -13.48 -17.70 -10.50
CA VAL A 274 -14.75 -17.75 -9.74
C VAL A 274 -14.87 -19.06 -8.96
N ALA A 275 -14.56 -20.19 -9.58
CA ALA A 275 -14.59 -21.49 -8.92
C ALA A 275 -13.62 -21.55 -7.71
N GLU A 276 -12.41 -21.02 -7.85
CA GLU A 276 -11.44 -20.95 -6.75
C GLU A 276 -11.88 -19.96 -5.65
N THR A 277 -12.45 -18.83 -6.05
CA THR A 277 -13.02 -17.84 -5.12
C THR A 277 -14.15 -18.44 -4.28
N ALA A 278 -15.05 -19.21 -4.92
CA ALA A 278 -16.13 -19.93 -4.24
C ALA A 278 -15.61 -21.02 -3.29
N ARG A 279 -14.52 -21.72 -3.66
CA ARG A 279 -13.85 -22.69 -2.78
C ARG A 279 -13.27 -22.03 -1.53
N LEU A 280 -12.59 -20.90 -1.70
CA LEU A 280 -12.01 -20.13 -0.59
C LEU A 280 -13.10 -19.56 0.32
N HIS A 281 -14.22 -19.12 -0.26
CA HIS A 281 -15.38 -18.67 0.50
C HIS A 281 -15.93 -19.78 1.40
N ARG A 282 -16.15 -20.99 0.85
CA ARG A 282 -16.60 -22.14 1.66
C ARG A 282 -15.65 -22.45 2.81
N LYS A 283 -14.34 -22.45 2.56
CA LYS A 283 -13.33 -22.64 3.60
C LYS A 283 -13.41 -21.54 4.68
N ALA A 284 -13.68 -20.30 4.27
CA ALA A 284 -13.86 -19.19 5.19
C ALA A 284 -15.12 -19.35 6.06
N THR A 285 -16.21 -19.86 5.50
CA THR A 285 -17.45 -20.14 6.25
C THR A 285 -17.30 -21.29 7.25
N GLU A 286 -16.42 -22.25 6.99
CA GLU A 286 -16.11 -23.35 7.91
C GLU A 286 -15.23 -22.91 9.09
N ASN A 287 -14.48 -21.81 8.93
CA ASN A 287 -13.60 -21.25 9.95
C ASN A 287 -13.84 -19.74 10.15
N PRO A 288 -14.98 -19.34 10.73
CA PRO A 288 -15.35 -17.93 10.88
C PRO A 288 -14.49 -17.18 11.92
N ARG A 289 -13.77 -17.91 12.77
CA ARG A 289 -12.94 -17.38 13.87
C ARG A 289 -11.48 -17.81 13.73
N PRO A 290 -10.82 -17.44 12.61
CA PRO A 290 -9.54 -18.03 12.24
C PRO A 290 -8.40 -17.73 13.20
N PHE A 291 -8.45 -16.61 13.91
CA PHE A 291 -7.41 -16.21 14.86
C PHE A 291 -7.63 -16.74 16.28
N ALA A 292 -8.82 -17.23 16.63
CA ALA A 292 -9.10 -17.76 17.97
C ALA A 292 -8.35 -19.07 18.28
N ALA A 293 -8.04 -19.88 17.26
CA ALA A 293 -7.36 -21.17 17.39
C ALA A 293 -6.06 -21.24 16.57
N SER A 294 -5.30 -20.13 16.52
CA SER A 294 -4.12 -20.00 15.66
C SER A 294 -2.92 -20.85 16.13
N ALA A 295 -2.30 -21.59 15.19
CA ALA A 295 -1.01 -22.24 15.43
C ALA A 295 0.10 -21.21 15.67
N THR A 296 0.08 -20.11 14.91
CA THR A 296 1.01 -18.99 15.05
C THR A 296 0.97 -18.38 16.45
N ALA A 297 -0.21 -18.27 17.07
CA ALA A 297 -0.32 -17.78 18.45
C ALA A 297 0.44 -18.67 19.44
N ARG A 298 0.30 -20.00 19.32
CA ARG A 298 1.04 -20.96 20.17
C ARG A 298 2.54 -20.86 19.94
N GLU A 299 2.96 -20.70 18.69
CA GLU A 299 4.38 -20.52 18.33
C GLU A 299 4.97 -19.22 18.88
N MET A 300 4.16 -18.17 19.00
CA MET A 300 4.54 -16.89 19.59
C MET A 300 4.45 -16.88 21.13
N GLY A 301 3.93 -17.93 21.76
CA GLY A 301 3.69 -17.96 23.21
C GLY A 301 2.54 -17.06 23.65
N THR A 302 1.58 -16.78 22.77
CA THR A 302 0.46 -15.84 23.01
C THR A 302 -0.89 -16.56 22.91
N ARG A 303 -1.96 -15.88 23.32
CA ARG A 303 -3.34 -16.40 23.16
C ARG A 303 -3.84 -16.19 21.74
N TYR A 304 -3.51 -15.02 21.18
CA TYR A 304 -3.91 -14.62 19.84
C TYR A 304 -2.68 -14.21 19.02
N PRO A 305 -2.71 -14.37 17.69
CA PRO A 305 -1.62 -13.95 16.82
C PRO A 305 -1.74 -12.45 16.50
N PHE A 306 -1.98 -11.64 17.53
CA PHE A 306 -2.16 -10.19 17.45
C PHE A 306 -0.92 -9.52 18.00
N ILE A 307 -0.30 -8.66 17.19
CA ILE A 307 0.92 -7.95 17.55
C ILE A 307 0.57 -6.48 17.71
N GLN A 308 0.86 -5.90 18.87
CA GLN A 308 0.94 -4.45 19.01
C GLN A 308 2.28 -4.04 18.39
N GLY A 309 2.25 -3.35 17.25
CA GLY A 309 3.45 -2.97 16.51
C GLY A 309 4.26 -1.91 17.24
N GLY A 310 5.59 -1.94 17.16
CA GLY A 310 6.46 -1.00 17.87
C GLY A 310 6.16 0.46 17.52
N MET A 311 5.83 1.27 18.52
CA MET A 311 5.50 2.69 18.40
C MET A 311 6.49 3.52 19.22
N SER A 312 7.42 4.20 18.56
CA SER A 312 8.43 5.03 19.22
C SER A 312 7.81 6.10 20.11
N SER A 313 8.37 6.30 21.31
CA SER A 313 7.85 7.22 22.35
C SER A 313 6.48 6.86 22.95
N ILE A 314 5.88 5.74 22.55
CA ILE A 314 4.57 5.27 23.04
C ILE A 314 4.73 3.89 23.70
N SER A 315 5.19 2.91 22.92
CA SER A 315 5.30 1.51 23.35
C SER A 315 6.54 1.22 24.22
N ASP A 316 7.30 2.24 24.58
CA ASP A 316 8.44 2.16 25.51
C ASP A 316 8.01 2.23 26.99
N VAL A 317 6.73 1.94 27.28
CA VAL A 317 6.15 1.82 28.63
C VAL A 317 5.92 0.35 28.96
N PRO A 318 6.72 -0.25 29.88
CA PRO A 318 6.58 -1.66 30.26
C PRO A 318 5.18 -2.05 30.76
N GLU A 319 4.49 -1.16 31.49
CA GLU A 319 3.14 -1.39 31.99
C GLU A 319 2.11 -1.54 30.86
N PHE A 320 2.25 -0.75 29.78
CA PHE A 320 1.40 -0.90 28.60
C PHE A 320 1.65 -2.23 27.89
N ALA A 321 2.93 -2.62 27.75
CA ALA A 321 3.29 -3.92 27.19
C ALA A 321 2.68 -5.08 27.99
N LEU A 322 2.69 -4.98 29.32
CA LEU A 322 2.08 -5.96 30.21
C LEU A 322 0.56 -6.08 29.98
N GLU A 323 -0.16 -4.97 29.80
CA GLU A 323 -1.61 -5.00 29.51
C GLU A 323 -1.91 -5.67 28.17
N VAL A 324 -1.10 -5.43 27.13
CA VAL A 324 -1.21 -6.15 25.84
C VAL A 324 -0.99 -7.65 26.01
N ALA A 325 0.04 -8.05 26.77
CA ALA A 325 0.34 -9.46 27.02
C ALA A 325 -0.76 -10.14 27.86
N ARG A 326 -1.31 -9.45 28.87
CA ARG A 326 -2.46 -9.94 29.67
C ARG A 326 -3.71 -10.15 28.80
N ALA A 327 -3.95 -9.26 27.85
CA ALA A 327 -5.00 -9.40 26.85
C ALA A 327 -4.68 -10.47 25.79
N GLY A 328 -3.51 -11.12 25.86
CA GLY A 328 -3.15 -12.28 25.07
C GLY A 328 -2.52 -12.00 23.70
N GLY A 329 -2.14 -10.75 23.43
CA GLY A 329 -1.35 -10.38 22.25
C GLY A 329 0.17 -10.39 22.53
N LEU A 330 0.95 -10.11 21.49
CA LEU A 330 2.39 -9.90 21.58
C LEU A 330 2.68 -8.39 21.65
N PRO A 331 3.09 -7.85 22.82
CA PRO A 331 3.56 -6.47 22.89
C PRO A 331 4.89 -6.30 22.16
N THR A 332 5.05 -5.17 21.47
CA THR A 332 6.32 -4.79 20.87
C THR A 332 6.78 -3.45 21.43
N ILE A 333 7.90 -3.47 22.14
CA ILE A 333 8.47 -2.33 22.84
C ILE A 333 9.48 -1.66 21.91
N ALA A 334 9.24 -0.39 21.55
CA ALA A 334 10.13 0.36 20.67
C ALA A 334 11.36 0.88 21.42
N LEU A 335 12.56 0.50 20.96
CA LEU A 335 13.81 1.10 21.43
C LEU A 335 14.02 2.51 20.88
N GLY A 336 13.45 2.80 19.70
CA GLY A 336 13.62 4.07 19.01
C GLY A 336 15.10 4.45 18.90
N PHE A 337 15.43 5.67 19.31
CA PHE A 337 16.80 6.19 19.37
C PHE A 337 17.29 6.32 20.81
N MET A 338 16.93 5.37 21.69
CA MET A 338 17.49 5.31 23.05
C MET A 338 18.92 4.76 23.03
N ASP A 339 19.80 5.40 23.79
CA ASP A 339 21.13 4.87 24.13
C ASP A 339 21.04 3.79 25.23
N LYS A 340 22.17 3.16 25.56
CA LYS A 340 22.20 2.09 26.58
C LYS A 340 21.70 2.58 27.95
N GLU A 341 22.03 3.80 28.37
CA GLU A 341 21.62 4.34 29.68
C GLU A 341 20.10 4.52 29.76
N ALA A 342 19.50 5.11 28.73
CA ALA A 342 18.06 5.28 28.63
C ALA A 342 17.32 3.93 28.59
N ILE A 343 17.87 2.93 27.89
CA ILE A 343 17.32 1.58 27.86
C ILE A 343 17.35 0.94 29.25
N VAL A 344 18.49 0.96 29.94
CA VAL A 344 18.60 0.40 31.30
C VAL A 344 17.64 1.10 32.26
N LYS A 345 17.53 2.43 32.17
CA LYS A 345 16.64 3.21 33.02
C LYS A 345 15.16 2.90 32.78
N ARG A 346 14.73 2.70 31.53
CA ARG A 346 13.32 2.49 31.18
C ARG A 346 12.90 1.02 31.20
N LEU A 347 13.79 0.13 30.77
CA LEU A 347 13.49 -1.27 30.48
C LEU A 347 14.29 -2.27 31.34
N GLY A 348 15.10 -1.79 32.30
CA GLY A 348 15.94 -2.67 33.13
C GLY A 348 15.17 -3.72 33.94
N ASP A 349 13.94 -3.42 34.34
CA ASP A 349 13.06 -4.34 35.07
C ASP A 349 12.06 -5.10 34.16
N LEU A 350 12.19 -4.97 32.83
CA LEU A 350 11.20 -5.46 31.87
C LEU A 350 10.93 -6.97 32.01
N ASP A 351 11.97 -7.80 32.09
CA ASP A 351 11.80 -9.27 32.21
C ASP A 351 11.03 -9.67 33.46
N ARG A 352 11.35 -9.00 34.57
CA ARG A 352 10.70 -9.23 35.84
C ARG A 352 9.22 -8.84 35.75
N LEU A 353 8.92 -7.72 35.11
CA LEU A 353 7.55 -7.26 34.92
C LEU A 353 6.75 -8.19 34.01
N MET A 354 7.33 -8.63 32.89
CA MET A 354 6.69 -9.53 31.94
C MET A 354 6.46 -10.93 32.52
N GLY A 355 7.25 -11.35 33.52
CA GLY A 355 6.96 -12.55 34.31
C GLY A 355 6.87 -13.84 33.48
N GLY A 356 7.65 -13.93 32.40
CA GLY A 356 7.64 -15.06 31.46
C GLY A 356 6.64 -14.95 30.30
N GLN A 357 5.88 -13.86 30.21
CA GLN A 357 5.06 -13.57 29.02
C GLN A 357 5.95 -13.17 27.84
N ALA A 358 5.58 -13.61 26.63
CA ALA A 358 6.29 -13.24 25.41
C ALA A 358 6.14 -11.74 25.11
N TYR A 359 7.23 -11.13 24.65
CA TYR A 359 7.27 -9.75 24.16
C TYR A 359 8.32 -9.64 23.05
N ALA A 360 8.26 -8.56 22.30
CA ALA A 360 9.22 -8.23 21.26
C ALA A 360 9.90 -6.89 21.52
N LEU A 361 11.18 -6.77 21.15
CA LEU A 361 11.89 -5.49 21.09
C LEU A 361 11.99 -5.01 19.65
N ASN A 362 11.55 -3.78 19.37
CA ASN A 362 11.64 -3.17 18.04
C ASN A 362 12.87 -2.26 17.93
N MET A 363 13.73 -2.57 16.97
CA MET A 363 14.96 -1.85 16.69
C MET A 363 14.95 -1.30 15.26
N VAL A 364 15.29 -0.02 15.13
CA VAL A 364 15.59 0.61 13.84
C VAL A 364 17.03 0.24 13.48
N SER A 365 17.22 -0.67 12.53
CA SER A 365 18.55 -1.24 12.23
C SER A 365 19.30 -0.53 11.10
N LEU A 366 18.83 0.65 10.72
CA LEU A 366 19.47 1.56 9.76
C LEU A 366 20.80 2.11 10.31
N GLN A 367 21.74 2.45 9.43
CA GLN A 367 23.05 2.99 9.84
C GLN A 367 22.93 4.38 10.47
N GLU A 368 21.87 5.10 10.11
CA GLU A 368 21.49 6.41 10.61
C GLU A 368 21.07 6.37 12.09
N ASN A 369 20.81 5.20 12.66
CA ASN A 369 20.60 5.06 14.10
C ASN A 369 21.96 5.05 14.84
N PRO A 370 22.32 6.13 15.57
CA PRO A 370 23.62 6.25 16.22
C PRO A 370 23.82 5.21 17.34
N PHE A 371 22.73 4.71 17.93
CA PHE A 371 22.76 3.76 19.04
C PHE A 371 22.55 2.30 18.59
N ARG A 372 22.53 2.04 17.28
CA ARG A 372 22.28 0.71 16.72
C ARG A 372 23.17 -0.37 17.34
N ASN A 373 24.47 -0.12 17.48
CA ASN A 373 25.41 -1.12 18.02
C ASN A 373 25.17 -1.37 19.52
N GLU A 374 24.98 -0.32 20.31
CA GLU A 374 24.67 -0.44 21.74
C GLU A 374 23.35 -1.18 21.97
N GLN A 375 22.33 -0.88 21.15
CA GLN A 375 21.04 -1.57 21.18
C GLN A 375 21.19 -3.06 20.84
N MET A 376 21.98 -3.39 19.81
CA MET A 376 22.24 -4.79 19.45
C MET A 376 23.00 -5.53 20.56
N GLU A 377 24.01 -4.92 21.17
CA GLU A 377 24.73 -5.53 22.31
C GLU A 377 23.79 -5.78 23.48
N TRP A 378 22.96 -4.79 23.84
CA TRP A 378 21.99 -4.95 24.91
C TRP A 378 20.96 -6.04 24.60
N ILE A 379 20.45 -6.13 23.37
CA ILE A 379 19.56 -7.22 22.94
C ILE A 379 20.22 -8.59 23.09
N ARG A 380 21.52 -8.72 22.75
CA ARG A 380 22.26 -9.98 22.89
C ARG A 380 22.49 -10.36 24.35
N GLU A 381 22.76 -9.38 25.21
CA GLU A 381 22.86 -9.57 26.65
C GLU A 381 21.51 -10.00 27.25
N HIS A 382 20.43 -9.31 26.85
CA HIS A 382 19.08 -9.46 27.38
C HIS A 382 18.33 -10.71 26.87
N ARG A 383 18.60 -11.13 25.63
CA ARG A 383 17.96 -12.27 24.94
C ARG A 383 16.42 -12.27 25.03
N PRO A 384 15.75 -11.23 24.50
CA PRO A 384 14.29 -11.20 24.45
C PRO A 384 13.74 -12.39 23.63
N PRO A 385 12.47 -12.79 23.84
CA PRO A 385 11.83 -13.83 23.03
C PRO A 385 11.81 -13.49 21.54
N PHE A 386 11.52 -12.23 21.21
CA PHE A 386 11.46 -11.74 19.83
C PHE A 386 12.20 -10.40 19.65
N VAL A 387 12.77 -10.20 18.46
CA VAL A 387 13.26 -8.90 18.01
C VAL A 387 12.62 -8.54 16.67
N VAL A 388 12.02 -7.36 16.60
CA VAL A 388 11.51 -6.77 15.37
C VAL A 388 12.60 -5.91 14.73
N ILE A 389 12.98 -6.26 13.51
CA ILE A 389 13.85 -5.46 12.66
C ILE A 389 12.97 -4.60 11.76
N ALA A 390 12.80 -3.33 12.14
CA ALA A 390 11.83 -2.41 11.54
C ALA A 390 12.26 -1.86 10.18
N ALA A 391 13.56 -1.64 10.01
CA ALA A 391 14.19 -1.11 8.80
C ALA A 391 15.64 -1.57 8.76
N GLY A 392 16.20 -1.75 7.55
CA GLY A 392 17.57 -2.21 7.33
C GLY A 392 17.66 -3.61 6.71
N GLU A 393 18.89 -4.12 6.60
CA GLU A 393 19.21 -5.34 5.88
C GLU A 393 18.75 -6.62 6.63
N PRO A 394 18.18 -7.63 5.94
CA PRO A 394 17.79 -8.91 6.54
C PRO A 394 18.94 -9.68 7.22
N SER A 395 20.20 -9.35 6.91
CA SER A 395 21.38 -9.98 7.52
C SER A 395 21.41 -9.87 9.03
N ILE A 396 20.96 -8.74 9.59
CA ILE A 396 20.90 -8.50 11.04
C ILE A 396 19.91 -9.46 11.70
N ALA A 397 18.73 -9.62 11.09
CA ALA A 397 17.71 -10.56 11.56
C ALA A 397 18.24 -12.01 11.52
N ARG A 398 19.03 -12.35 10.49
CA ARG A 398 19.67 -13.67 10.36
C ARG A 398 20.74 -13.91 11.41
N GLU A 399 21.55 -12.90 11.73
CA GLU A 399 22.59 -12.99 12.77
C GLU A 399 21.96 -13.23 14.14
N MET A 400 20.94 -12.45 14.52
CA MET A 400 20.21 -12.65 15.78
C MET A 400 19.53 -14.03 15.84
N ALA A 401 18.96 -14.49 14.73
CA ALA A 401 18.37 -15.83 14.65
C ALA A 401 19.39 -16.96 14.90
N LYS A 402 20.63 -16.82 14.40
CA LYS A 402 21.71 -17.79 14.69
C LYS A 402 22.13 -17.81 16.16
N GLU A 403 21.92 -16.71 16.87
CA GLU A 403 22.19 -16.57 18.30
C GLU A 403 21.01 -17.08 19.16
N GLY A 404 19.96 -17.62 18.54
CA GLY A 404 18.80 -18.21 19.22
C GLY A 404 17.71 -17.21 19.60
N ILE A 405 17.75 -15.99 19.06
CA ILE A 405 16.70 -14.96 19.27
C ILE A 405 15.77 -14.99 18.05
N GLU A 406 14.47 -15.22 18.26
CA GLU A 406 13.51 -15.23 17.15
C GLU A 406 13.35 -13.83 16.56
N THR A 407 13.33 -13.72 15.23
CA THR A 407 13.28 -12.43 14.54
C THR A 407 12.01 -12.26 13.72
N ILE A 408 11.47 -11.05 13.79
CA ILE A 408 10.35 -10.55 13.00
C ILE A 408 10.90 -9.46 12.08
N TYR A 409 10.77 -9.63 10.77
CA TYR A 409 11.34 -8.69 9.80
C TYR A 409 10.24 -7.94 9.04
N ILE A 410 10.31 -6.61 8.96
CA ILE A 410 9.38 -5.81 8.16
C ILE A 410 9.91 -5.73 6.71
N ALA A 411 9.16 -6.32 5.78
CA ALA A 411 9.48 -6.38 4.36
C ALA A 411 8.47 -5.54 3.54
N PRO A 412 8.77 -4.26 3.25
CA PRO A 412 7.87 -3.37 2.52
C PRO A 412 7.88 -3.57 1.00
N THR A 413 8.72 -4.48 0.46
CA THR A 413 8.83 -4.79 -0.98
C THR A 413 9.02 -6.29 -1.23
N GLU A 414 8.83 -6.75 -2.47
CA GLU A 414 9.09 -8.15 -2.85
C GLU A 414 10.55 -8.52 -2.71
N GLU A 415 11.45 -7.60 -3.05
CA GLU A 415 12.90 -7.85 -3.00
C GLU A 415 13.32 -8.13 -1.56
N LEU A 416 12.87 -7.29 -0.61
CA LEU A 416 13.14 -7.49 0.80
C LEU A 416 12.42 -8.72 1.37
N LEU A 417 11.20 -9.02 0.91
CA LEU A 417 10.51 -10.26 1.28
C LEU A 417 11.29 -11.49 0.80
N GLN A 418 11.74 -11.50 -0.46
CA GLN A 418 12.52 -12.58 -1.03
C GLN A 418 13.82 -12.78 -0.25
N MET A 419 14.56 -11.69 0.01
CA MET A 419 15.78 -11.74 0.81
C MET A 419 15.52 -12.26 2.23
N ALA A 420 14.40 -11.88 2.86
CA ALA A 420 14.04 -12.37 4.19
C ALA A 420 13.71 -13.87 4.19
N LEU A 421 12.99 -14.36 3.19
CA LEU A 421 12.68 -15.77 3.01
C LEU A 421 13.96 -16.61 2.79
N GLU A 422 14.84 -16.15 1.90
CA GLU A 422 16.14 -16.78 1.60
C GLU A 422 17.09 -16.75 2.80
N ALA A 423 17.03 -15.70 3.62
CA ALA A 423 17.76 -15.59 4.88
C ALA A 423 17.25 -16.57 5.95
N GLY A 424 16.12 -17.23 5.72
CA GLY A 424 15.53 -18.18 6.65
C GLY A 424 14.72 -17.51 7.76
N ILE A 425 14.43 -16.20 7.67
CA ILE A 425 13.62 -15.49 8.67
C ILE A 425 12.22 -16.09 8.70
N ARG A 426 11.69 -16.35 9.90
CA ARG A 426 10.45 -17.08 10.10
C ARG A 426 9.21 -16.19 10.06
N TYR A 427 9.26 -15.04 10.72
CA TYR A 427 8.14 -14.12 10.85
C TYR A 427 8.38 -12.87 10.02
N ILE A 428 7.48 -12.60 9.06
CA ILE A 428 7.68 -11.52 8.10
C ILE A 428 6.44 -10.63 8.09
N VAL A 429 6.64 -9.34 8.40
CA VAL A 429 5.61 -8.32 8.38
C VAL A 429 5.57 -7.68 6.99
N LEU A 430 4.41 -7.72 6.36
CA LEU A 430 4.10 -6.97 5.16
C LEU A 430 3.27 -5.76 5.57
N GLU A 431 3.95 -4.63 5.71
CA GLU A 431 3.34 -3.38 6.15
C GLU A 431 2.98 -2.49 4.96
N GLY A 432 1.68 -2.27 4.78
CA GLY A 432 1.17 -1.42 3.73
C GLY A 432 1.24 0.07 4.07
N CYS A 433 1.15 0.90 3.04
CA CYS A 433 1.21 2.36 3.15
C CYS A 433 0.05 3.00 3.93
N GLU A 434 -0.93 2.20 4.35
CA GLU A 434 -2.03 2.57 5.22
C GLU A 434 -1.64 2.59 6.70
N ALA A 435 -0.50 2.00 7.09
CA ALA A 435 0.03 2.04 8.45
C ALA A 435 0.38 3.47 8.90
N GLY A 436 0.49 3.67 10.21
CA GLY A 436 0.92 4.96 10.78
C GLY A 436 2.44 4.99 10.97
N GLY A 437 3.04 6.17 10.88
CA GLY A 437 4.49 6.31 10.97
C GLY A 437 5.19 6.12 9.62
N HIS A 438 6.42 5.61 9.62
CA HIS A 438 7.20 5.43 8.39
C HIS A 438 6.60 4.33 7.52
N VAL A 439 6.40 4.59 6.23
CA VAL A 439 5.68 3.67 5.35
C VAL A 439 6.29 3.50 3.95
N GLY A 440 6.24 2.27 3.43
CA GLY A 440 6.55 1.94 2.04
C GLY A 440 5.45 2.39 1.06
N HIS A 441 5.69 2.18 -0.24
CA HIS A 441 4.81 2.68 -1.32
C HIS A 441 3.60 1.78 -1.59
N HIS A 442 3.66 0.50 -1.21
CA HIS A 442 2.65 -0.49 -1.56
C HIS A 442 1.55 -0.57 -0.51
N THR A 443 0.33 -0.84 -0.94
CA THR A 443 -0.81 -1.07 -0.03
C THR A 443 -0.72 -2.47 0.60
N THR A 444 -1.41 -2.66 1.72
CA THR A 444 -1.49 -3.95 2.41
C THR A 444 -2.05 -5.03 1.48
N LEU A 445 -3.06 -4.67 0.67
CA LEU A 445 -3.61 -5.56 -0.35
C LEU A 445 -2.57 -5.94 -1.40
N THR A 446 -1.81 -4.97 -1.93
CA THR A 446 -0.79 -5.22 -2.95
C THR A 446 0.26 -6.21 -2.44
N LEU A 447 0.79 -5.96 -1.23
CA LEU A 447 1.79 -6.83 -0.62
C LEU A 447 1.25 -8.22 -0.33
N ALA A 448 0.01 -8.35 0.16
CA ALA A 448 -0.60 -9.64 0.41
C ALA A 448 -0.78 -10.46 -0.88
N GLN A 449 -1.27 -9.84 -1.96
CA GLN A 449 -1.45 -10.51 -3.25
C GLN A 449 -0.13 -10.97 -3.86
N MET A 450 0.91 -10.14 -3.75
CA MET A 450 2.27 -10.48 -4.16
C MET A 450 2.83 -11.66 -3.35
N ALA A 451 2.68 -11.65 -2.02
CA ALA A 451 3.13 -12.75 -1.17
C ALA A 451 2.41 -14.07 -1.46
N LEU A 452 1.09 -14.02 -1.71
CA LEU A 452 0.30 -15.18 -2.13
C LEU A 452 0.76 -15.73 -3.48
N LEU A 453 1.11 -14.86 -4.42
CA LEU A 453 1.69 -15.27 -5.71
C LEU A 453 3.05 -15.94 -5.50
N MET A 454 3.97 -15.30 -4.77
CA MET A 454 5.29 -15.88 -4.44
C MET A 454 5.16 -17.23 -3.72
N ARG A 455 4.20 -17.37 -2.81
CA ARG A 455 3.90 -18.63 -2.08
C ARG A 455 3.46 -19.75 -3.02
N ARG A 456 2.70 -19.42 -4.05
CA ARG A 456 2.32 -20.38 -5.11
C ARG A 456 3.48 -20.74 -6.02
N CYS A 457 4.30 -19.76 -6.41
CA CYS A 457 5.41 -19.96 -7.34
C CYS A 457 6.61 -20.67 -6.70
N HIS A 458 6.85 -20.46 -5.41
CA HIS A 458 8.03 -20.92 -4.69
C HIS A 458 7.70 -21.56 -3.34
N PRO A 459 6.81 -22.58 -3.26
CA PRO A 459 6.27 -23.08 -1.99
C PRO A 459 7.32 -23.56 -0.99
N THR A 460 8.49 -24.01 -1.47
CA THR A 460 9.62 -24.43 -0.62
C THR A 460 10.23 -23.27 0.18
N LEU A 461 10.26 -22.05 -0.37
CA LEU A 461 10.76 -20.86 0.34
C LEU A 461 9.86 -20.47 1.52
N TRP A 462 8.61 -20.93 1.52
CA TRP A 462 7.59 -20.59 2.50
C TRP A 462 7.44 -21.63 3.61
N GLN A 463 8.25 -22.69 3.60
CA GLN A 463 8.21 -23.69 4.67
C GLN A 463 8.51 -23.04 6.02
N GLU A 464 7.63 -23.31 6.99
CA GLU A 464 7.69 -22.78 8.36
C GLU A 464 7.57 -21.25 8.47
N LYS A 465 7.31 -20.54 7.37
CA LYS A 465 7.19 -19.08 7.36
C LYS A 465 5.80 -18.63 7.81
N ARG A 466 5.75 -17.46 8.44
CA ARG A 466 4.53 -16.80 8.93
C ARG A 466 4.44 -15.40 8.32
N VAL A 467 3.34 -15.13 7.63
CA VAL A 467 3.01 -13.80 7.11
C VAL A 467 2.23 -13.05 8.16
N ILE A 468 2.73 -11.89 8.54
CA ILE A 468 2.04 -10.91 9.36
C ILE A 468 1.60 -9.77 8.44
N LEU A 469 0.31 -9.47 8.35
CA LEU A 469 -0.16 -8.28 7.63
C LEU A 469 -0.28 -7.09 8.60
N ALA A 470 0.16 -5.92 8.16
CA ALA A 470 0.10 -4.68 8.92
C ALA A 470 -0.36 -3.51 8.04
N GLY A 471 -1.10 -2.57 8.63
CA GLY A 471 -1.67 -1.41 7.93
C GLY A 471 -3.16 -1.58 7.62
N GLY A 472 -3.98 -0.59 8.03
CA GLY A 472 -5.42 -0.60 7.76
C GLY A 472 -6.28 -1.61 8.55
N ILE A 473 -5.68 -2.39 9.46
CA ILE A 473 -6.38 -3.39 10.29
C ILE A 473 -6.74 -2.76 11.64
N CYS A 474 -8.02 -2.75 12.00
CA CYS A 474 -8.48 -2.10 13.24
C CYS A 474 -9.73 -2.72 13.90
N ASN A 475 -10.38 -3.71 13.28
CA ASN A 475 -11.63 -4.30 13.76
C ASN A 475 -11.79 -5.75 13.27
N GLY A 476 -12.84 -6.45 13.71
CA GLY A 476 -13.07 -7.86 13.36
C GLY A 476 -13.19 -8.10 11.83
N ASP A 477 -13.77 -7.15 11.10
CA ASP A 477 -13.92 -7.24 9.64
C ASP A 477 -12.58 -7.17 8.90
N THR A 478 -11.77 -6.16 9.20
CA THR A 478 -10.45 -5.97 8.58
C THR A 478 -9.47 -7.09 8.96
N ALA A 479 -9.55 -7.61 10.19
CA ALA A 479 -8.78 -8.77 10.62
C ALA A 479 -9.16 -10.03 9.84
N PHE A 480 -10.45 -10.31 9.66
CA PHE A 480 -10.90 -11.46 8.88
C PHE A 480 -10.50 -11.35 7.41
N MET A 481 -10.59 -10.15 6.81
CA MET A 481 -10.08 -9.93 5.45
C MET A 481 -8.58 -10.16 5.35
N ALA A 482 -7.78 -9.71 6.34
CA ALA A 482 -6.35 -10.00 6.40
C ALA A 482 -6.06 -11.51 6.45
N TRP A 483 -6.82 -12.28 7.24
CA TRP A 483 -6.72 -13.74 7.24
C TRP A 483 -7.04 -14.36 5.87
N MET A 484 -8.12 -13.91 5.22
CA MET A 484 -8.48 -14.39 3.87
C MET A 484 -7.41 -14.05 2.83
N LEU A 485 -6.69 -12.95 3.03
CA LEU A 485 -5.51 -12.53 2.25
C LEU A 485 -4.23 -13.30 2.60
N GLY A 486 -4.30 -14.31 3.46
CA GLY A 486 -3.20 -15.23 3.76
C GLY A 486 -2.37 -14.87 4.99
N ALA A 487 -2.85 -13.95 5.85
CA ALA A 487 -2.20 -13.62 7.10
C ALA A 487 -2.25 -14.79 8.10
N ASP A 488 -1.09 -15.13 8.67
CA ASP A 488 -0.93 -16.07 9.78
C ASP A 488 -1.04 -15.35 11.15
N ALA A 489 -0.81 -14.04 11.15
CA ALA A 489 -0.90 -13.10 12.27
C ALA A 489 -1.18 -11.68 11.76
N ILE A 490 -1.56 -10.76 12.63
CA ILE A 490 -1.80 -9.35 12.28
C ILE A 490 -1.05 -8.42 13.21
N GLN A 491 -0.58 -7.29 12.68
CA GLN A 491 0.06 -6.23 13.44
C GLN A 491 -0.73 -4.93 13.32
N MET A 492 -0.99 -4.28 14.46
CA MET A 492 -1.76 -3.05 14.55
C MET A 492 -1.02 -2.02 15.40
N GLY A 493 -1.09 -0.75 14.99
CA GLY A 493 -0.62 0.41 15.77
C GLY A 493 -1.81 1.28 16.16
N THR A 494 -2.41 1.94 15.17
CA THR A 494 -3.53 2.90 15.36
C THR A 494 -4.69 2.36 16.20
N ALA A 495 -5.05 1.08 16.04
CA ALA A 495 -6.12 0.47 16.83
C ALA A 495 -5.83 0.50 18.35
N TYR A 496 -4.56 0.33 18.74
CA TYR A 496 -4.15 0.42 20.15
C TYR A 496 -4.15 1.86 20.69
N LEU A 497 -3.99 2.88 19.82
CA LEU A 497 -4.10 4.29 20.24
C LEU A 497 -5.49 4.65 20.78
N ALA A 498 -6.50 3.86 20.40
CA ALA A 498 -7.88 3.97 20.87
C ALA A 498 -8.19 3.07 22.08
N THR A 499 -7.19 2.48 22.72
CA THR A 499 -7.43 1.64 23.91
C THR A 499 -7.41 2.46 25.18
N ARG A 500 -8.14 2.05 26.20
CA ARG A 500 -8.19 2.76 27.48
C ARG A 500 -6.84 2.66 28.21
N GLU A 501 -6.25 1.48 28.18
CA GLU A 501 -5.00 1.15 28.87
C GLU A 501 -3.83 2.01 28.39
N ILE A 502 -3.77 2.36 27.09
CA ILE A 502 -2.66 3.17 26.56
C ILE A 502 -2.56 4.56 27.22
N VAL A 503 -3.70 5.12 27.65
CA VAL A 503 -3.76 6.39 28.38
C VAL A 503 -3.58 6.16 29.88
N GLU A 504 -4.22 5.12 30.44
CA GLU A 504 -4.14 4.80 31.87
C GLU A 504 -2.72 4.46 32.33
N THR A 505 -1.91 3.82 31.49
CA THR A 505 -0.50 3.54 31.77
C THR A 505 0.43 4.71 31.43
N GLY A 506 -0.11 5.83 30.92
CA GLY A 506 0.68 7.00 30.52
C GLY A 506 1.52 6.80 29.25
N ALA A 507 1.24 5.75 28.45
CA ALA A 507 1.92 5.50 27.18
C ALA A 507 1.53 6.51 26.09
N LEU A 508 0.34 7.10 26.20
CA LEU A 508 -0.18 8.10 25.26
C LEU A 508 -0.93 9.22 25.99
N THR A 509 -0.82 10.45 25.50
CA THR A 509 -1.67 11.56 25.97
C THR A 509 -3.15 11.35 25.61
N ARG A 510 -4.04 11.92 26.44
CA ARG A 510 -5.48 12.01 26.11
C ARG A 510 -5.72 12.80 24.82
N VAL A 511 -4.95 13.86 24.58
CA VAL A 511 -5.07 14.70 23.37
C VAL A 511 -4.85 13.88 22.11
N TYR A 512 -3.85 13.01 22.10
CA TYR A 512 -3.61 12.12 20.97
C TYR A 512 -4.77 11.14 20.79
N GLN A 513 -5.22 10.47 21.85
CA GLN A 513 -6.39 9.59 21.75
C GLN A 513 -7.62 10.34 21.21
N SER A 514 -7.91 11.54 21.70
CA SER A 514 -9.02 12.37 21.20
C SER A 514 -8.88 12.70 19.71
N ALA A 515 -7.67 13.07 19.26
CA ALA A 515 -7.42 13.32 17.84
C ALA A 515 -7.70 12.09 16.94
N ILE A 516 -7.47 10.87 17.45
CA ILE A 516 -7.86 9.64 16.74
C ILE A 516 -9.38 9.47 16.71
N MET A 517 -10.07 9.75 17.81
CA MET A 517 -11.54 9.62 17.90
C MET A 517 -12.27 10.66 17.04
N GLU A 518 -11.66 11.81 16.82
CA GLU A 518 -12.21 12.91 16.01
C GLU A 518 -11.87 12.77 14.51
N ALA A 519 -10.96 11.86 14.15
CA ALA A 519 -10.54 11.67 12.77
C ALA A 519 -11.67 11.12 11.88
N SER A 520 -11.81 11.70 10.70
CA SER A 520 -12.68 11.25 9.62
C SER A 520 -11.91 10.45 8.57
N LEU A 521 -12.64 9.74 7.71
CA LEU A 521 -12.06 9.05 6.56
C LEU A 521 -11.35 10.06 5.65
N GLY A 522 -10.05 9.85 5.40
CA GLY A 522 -9.23 10.76 4.61
C GLY A 522 -8.48 11.83 5.44
N ASP A 523 -8.55 11.80 6.78
CA ASP A 523 -7.86 12.76 7.66
C ASP A 523 -6.39 12.42 7.95
N THR A 524 -5.82 11.44 7.24
CA THR A 524 -4.38 11.20 7.28
C THR A 524 -3.71 11.70 6.00
N ILE A 525 -2.42 11.99 6.10
CA ILE A 525 -1.58 12.43 4.98
C ILE A 525 -0.20 11.76 5.08
N ILE A 526 0.43 11.54 3.93
CA ILE A 526 1.82 11.09 3.85
C ILE A 526 2.69 12.32 3.56
N THR A 527 3.66 12.58 4.43
CA THR A 527 4.69 13.62 4.27
C THR A 527 6.08 12.99 4.09
N GLY A 528 7.07 13.77 3.68
CA GLY A 528 8.48 13.34 3.64
C GLY A 528 8.89 12.60 2.37
N GLU A 529 7.98 12.52 1.39
CA GLU A 529 8.23 12.00 0.03
C GLU A 529 9.46 12.67 -0.61
N SER A 530 9.59 13.99 -0.45
CA SER A 530 10.68 14.79 -1.04
C SER A 530 12.08 14.41 -0.53
N THR A 531 12.15 13.76 0.64
CA THR A 531 13.40 13.32 1.26
C THR A 531 13.63 11.81 1.14
N GLY A 532 12.61 11.06 0.70
CA GLY A 532 12.56 9.60 0.68
C GLY A 532 12.11 8.96 2.00
N LEU A 533 11.75 9.77 3.01
CA LEU A 533 11.34 9.32 4.35
C LEU A 533 9.83 9.54 4.52
N ARG A 534 9.04 8.67 3.89
CA ARG A 534 7.57 8.77 3.87
C ARG A 534 7.00 8.45 5.24
N VAL A 535 6.22 9.36 5.80
CA VAL A 535 5.57 9.22 7.11
C VAL A 535 4.08 9.52 7.00
N ARG A 536 3.22 8.59 7.41
CA ARG A 536 1.78 8.81 7.53
C ARG A 536 1.42 9.35 8.92
N SER A 537 0.63 10.42 8.96
CA SER A 537 0.15 11.06 10.18
C SER A 537 -1.25 11.66 9.98
N LEU A 538 -1.98 11.93 11.07
CA LEU A 538 -3.18 12.77 11.01
C LEU A 538 -2.82 14.17 10.49
N LYS A 539 -3.75 14.79 9.77
CA LYS A 539 -3.65 16.17 9.31
C LYS A 539 -3.72 17.13 10.50
N THR A 540 -2.62 17.79 10.81
CA THR A 540 -2.51 18.80 11.87
C THR A 540 -1.75 20.03 11.36
N PRO A 541 -1.72 21.16 12.10
CA PRO A 541 -0.88 22.31 11.74
C PRO A 541 0.58 21.92 11.49
N LYS A 542 1.13 20.96 12.25
CA LYS A 542 2.48 20.44 12.05
C LYS A 542 2.64 19.75 10.70
N THR A 543 1.76 18.82 10.31
CA THR A 543 1.89 18.15 9.01
C THR A 543 1.64 19.10 7.85
N ASN A 544 0.79 20.12 8.02
CA ASN A 544 0.57 21.18 7.04
C ASN A 544 1.85 22.00 6.83
N ALA A 545 2.57 22.33 7.90
CA ALA A 545 3.86 23.01 7.82
C ALA A 545 4.92 22.15 7.09
N ILE A 546 4.93 20.83 7.35
CA ILE A 546 5.82 19.90 6.63
C ILE A 546 5.49 19.91 5.14
N CYS A 547 4.20 19.77 4.77
CA CYS A 547 3.78 19.81 3.37
C CYS A 547 4.19 21.13 2.69
N ALA A 548 4.03 22.26 3.38
CA ALA A 548 4.42 23.57 2.85
C ALA A 548 5.93 23.66 2.57
N LEU A 549 6.77 23.09 3.45
CA LEU A 549 8.21 23.03 3.25
C LEU A 549 8.60 22.11 2.08
N GLU A 550 7.91 20.97 1.91
CA GLU A 550 8.12 20.11 0.73
C GLU A 550 7.72 20.82 -0.57
N GLU A 551 6.65 21.62 -0.55
CA GLU A 551 6.25 22.43 -1.71
C GLU A 551 7.26 23.55 -2.01
N GLU A 552 7.87 24.17 -1.00
CA GLU A 552 8.92 25.19 -1.16
C GLU A 552 10.17 24.59 -1.83
N PHE A 553 10.64 23.44 -1.34
CA PHE A 553 11.78 22.72 -1.92
C PHE A 553 11.58 22.43 -3.41
N LEU A 554 10.37 21.99 -3.78
CA LEU A 554 10.04 21.66 -5.16
C LEU A 554 9.93 22.90 -6.07
N LYS A 555 9.66 24.10 -5.50
CA LYS A 555 9.63 25.37 -6.25
C LYS A 555 11.01 25.97 -6.44
N GLU A 556 11.81 26.01 -5.37
CA GLU A 556 13.05 26.79 -5.32
C GLU A 556 14.28 25.97 -5.70
N GLY A 557 14.20 24.64 -5.64
CA GLY A 557 15.32 23.76 -5.93
C GLY A 557 16.50 23.99 -4.98
N THR A 558 16.23 24.30 -3.71
CA THR A 558 17.26 24.39 -2.66
C THR A 558 18.07 23.08 -2.59
N GLY A 559 19.28 23.12 -2.06
CA GLY A 559 20.11 21.92 -2.00
C GLY A 559 19.44 20.81 -1.19
N ILE A 560 19.42 19.57 -1.70
CA ILE A 560 18.77 18.41 -1.03
C ILE A 560 19.22 18.23 0.43
N LEU A 561 20.47 18.57 0.76
CA LEU A 561 21.00 18.51 2.12
C LEU A 561 20.40 19.59 3.03
N GLU A 562 20.23 20.81 2.52
CA GLU A 562 19.60 21.90 3.27
C GLU A 562 18.13 21.59 3.53
N HIS A 563 17.42 21.09 2.51
CA HIS A 563 16.03 20.65 2.65
C HIS A 563 15.87 19.55 3.69
N ARG A 564 16.70 18.51 3.64
CA ARG A 564 16.71 17.45 4.66
C ARG A 564 16.92 18.02 6.06
N ARG A 565 17.89 18.92 6.23
CA ARG A 565 18.14 19.57 7.52
C ARG A 565 16.92 20.37 8.01
N LYS A 566 16.29 21.19 7.16
CA LYS A 566 15.07 21.95 7.52
C LYS A 566 13.92 21.02 7.91
N MET A 567 13.75 19.91 7.18
CA MET A 567 12.74 18.89 7.49
C MET A 567 13.00 18.23 8.84
N GLU A 568 14.26 17.85 9.11
CA GLU A 568 14.68 17.30 10.41
C GLU A 568 14.43 18.28 11.55
N GLU A 569 14.83 19.55 11.41
CA GLU A 569 14.60 20.60 12.40
C GLU A 569 13.10 20.82 12.67
N LEU A 570 12.26 20.80 11.63
CA LEU A 570 10.81 20.97 11.75
C LEU A 570 10.12 19.77 12.44
N CYS A 571 10.61 18.56 12.20
CA CYS A 571 10.04 17.31 12.71
C CYS A 571 10.64 16.90 14.06
N ALA A 572 11.77 17.46 14.47
CA ALA A 572 12.45 17.10 15.70
C ALA A 572 11.51 17.18 16.92
N GLY A 573 11.40 16.07 17.66
CA GLY A 573 10.59 15.99 18.88
C GLY A 573 9.07 16.05 18.70
N SER A 574 8.55 16.26 17.48
CA SER A 574 7.11 16.46 17.23
C SER A 574 6.26 15.25 17.65
N LEU A 575 6.74 14.02 17.43
CA LEU A 575 6.07 12.80 17.88
C LEU A 575 6.07 12.70 19.41
N TYR A 576 7.17 13.06 20.07
CA TYR A 576 7.28 13.02 21.53
C TYR A 576 6.32 14.03 22.18
N ILE A 577 6.19 15.23 21.59
CA ILE A 577 5.20 16.23 21.99
C ILE A 577 3.79 15.66 21.91
N ALA A 578 3.41 15.03 20.79
CA ALA A 578 2.08 14.43 20.66
C ALA A 578 1.87 13.27 21.65
N ALA A 579 2.84 12.36 21.77
CA ALA A 579 2.75 11.13 22.55
C ALA A 579 2.79 11.35 24.06
N ARG A 580 3.62 12.28 24.55
CA ARG A 580 3.90 12.50 25.98
C ARG A 580 3.44 13.86 26.51
N GLY A 581 3.10 14.81 25.64
CA GLY A 581 2.73 16.15 26.07
C GLY A 581 3.91 16.91 26.68
N GLU A 582 5.13 16.56 26.28
CA GLU A 582 6.39 17.10 26.81
C GLU A 582 7.31 17.50 25.65
N ASP A 583 8.20 18.45 25.90
CA ASP A 583 9.27 18.83 24.98
C ASP A 583 10.62 18.37 25.57
N LYS A 584 11.40 17.60 24.81
CA LYS A 584 12.73 17.15 25.26
C LYS A 584 13.69 18.33 25.51
N CYS A 585 13.46 19.46 24.85
CA CYS A 585 14.29 20.65 24.94
C CYS A 585 13.81 21.65 26.01
N ALA A 586 12.58 21.51 26.51
CA ALA A 586 12.00 22.43 27.49
C ALA A 586 11.23 21.66 28.58
N PRO A 587 11.66 21.74 29.86
CA PRO A 587 11.01 21.00 30.93
C PRO A 587 9.60 21.52 31.23
N GLY A 588 8.61 20.62 31.27
CA GLY A 588 7.23 20.92 31.64
C GLY A 588 6.21 20.14 30.80
N ILE A 589 5.00 19.98 31.34
CA ILE A 589 3.85 19.45 30.62
C ILE A 589 3.26 20.57 29.77
N LEU A 590 3.10 20.32 28.48
CA LEU A 590 2.50 21.23 27.51
C LEU A 590 0.97 21.15 27.60
N ASP A 591 0.29 22.26 27.35
CA ASP A 591 -1.16 22.27 27.22
C ASP A 591 -1.62 21.58 25.92
N ASP A 592 -2.89 21.17 25.89
CA ASP A 592 -3.48 20.41 24.80
C ASP A 592 -3.40 21.13 23.45
N ARG A 593 -3.57 22.46 23.45
CA ARG A 593 -3.52 23.26 22.23
C ARG A 593 -2.11 23.29 21.67
N THR A 594 -1.11 23.49 22.52
CA THR A 594 0.30 23.44 22.13
C THR A 594 0.67 22.05 21.57
N CYS A 595 0.15 20.98 22.18
CA CYS A 595 0.35 19.62 21.67
C CYS A 595 -0.26 19.42 20.27
N LEU A 596 -1.48 19.91 20.03
CA LEU A 596 -2.13 19.83 18.71
C LEU A 596 -1.40 20.67 17.64
N GLU A 597 -0.91 21.85 18.00
CA GLU A 597 -0.22 22.75 17.07
C GLU A 597 1.19 22.24 16.69
N ARG A 598 1.94 21.71 17.66
CA ARG A 598 3.35 21.32 17.48
C ARG A 598 3.56 19.81 17.29
N GLY A 599 2.60 19.00 17.69
CA GLY A 599 2.69 17.55 17.67
C GLY A 599 2.47 16.94 16.29
N GLN A 600 3.17 15.85 16.01
CA GLN A 600 2.92 15.01 14.84
C GLN A 600 2.28 13.69 15.27
N PHE A 601 1.03 13.51 14.87
CA PHE A 601 0.16 12.41 15.32
C PHE A 601 0.24 11.25 14.31
N MET A 602 1.37 10.56 14.28
CA MET A 602 1.63 9.37 13.44
C MET A 602 0.56 8.28 13.59
N SER A 603 -0.34 8.22 12.63
CA SER A 603 -1.54 7.37 12.67
C SER A 603 -1.83 6.80 11.30
N GLY A 604 -2.29 5.56 11.25
CA GLY A 604 -2.69 4.90 10.02
C GLY A 604 -4.04 5.38 9.49
N ALA A 605 -4.30 5.11 8.21
CA ALA A 605 -5.51 5.55 7.51
C ALA A 605 -6.82 5.01 8.13
N CYS A 606 -6.76 3.91 8.88
CA CYS A 606 -7.89 3.38 9.64
C CYS A 606 -8.31 4.25 10.84
N ALA A 607 -7.59 5.33 11.18
CA ALA A 607 -8.02 6.26 12.23
C ALA A 607 -9.46 6.74 11.98
N GLY A 608 -9.77 7.08 10.72
CA GLY A 608 -11.09 7.56 10.30
C GLY A 608 -12.24 6.55 10.41
N THR A 609 -11.97 5.30 10.80
CA THR A 609 -12.97 4.23 11.01
C THR A 609 -13.10 3.80 12.45
N ILE A 610 -12.24 4.29 13.36
CA ILE A 610 -12.33 3.98 14.78
C ILE A 610 -13.34 4.95 15.41
N ARG A 611 -14.33 4.42 16.15
CA ARG A 611 -15.49 5.20 16.63
C ARG A 611 -15.63 5.27 18.15
N GLY A 612 -14.76 4.60 18.89
CA GLY A 612 -14.84 4.60 20.34
C GLY A 612 -13.60 4.04 21.00
N VAL A 613 -13.44 4.42 22.27
CA VAL A 613 -12.41 3.87 23.15
C VAL A 613 -12.87 2.51 23.66
N CYS A 614 -12.01 1.51 23.55
CA CYS A 614 -12.25 0.16 24.06
C CYS A 614 -11.10 -0.28 24.97
N THR A 615 -11.25 -1.41 25.66
CA THR A 615 -10.11 -2.06 26.32
C THR A 615 -9.31 -2.87 25.32
N ILE A 616 -8.02 -3.14 25.60
CA ILE A 616 -7.23 -4.05 24.76
C ILE A 616 -7.90 -5.43 24.69
N ALA A 617 -8.47 -5.91 25.81
CA ALA A 617 -9.20 -7.16 25.84
C ALA A 617 -10.45 -7.16 24.94
N GLN A 618 -11.19 -6.05 24.88
CA GLN A 618 -12.34 -5.89 23.98
C GLN A 618 -11.89 -5.88 22.51
N LEU A 619 -10.85 -5.12 22.18
CA LEU A 619 -10.25 -5.10 20.85
C LEU A 619 -9.85 -6.52 20.42
N HIS A 620 -9.08 -7.24 21.24
CA HIS A 620 -8.64 -8.60 20.93
C HIS A 620 -9.81 -9.57 20.81
N HIS A 621 -10.82 -9.44 21.66
CA HIS A 621 -12.02 -10.29 21.57
C HIS A 621 -12.73 -10.08 20.23
N GLU A 622 -12.97 -8.83 19.82
CA GLU A 622 -13.60 -8.51 18.53
C GLU A 622 -12.80 -9.05 17.34
N LEU A 623 -11.47 -8.88 17.36
CA LEU A 623 -10.58 -9.40 16.31
C LEU A 623 -10.61 -10.93 16.23
N ALA A 624 -10.73 -11.61 17.37
CA ALA A 624 -10.78 -13.08 17.45
C ALA A 624 -12.16 -13.64 17.07
N GLU A 625 -13.24 -12.88 17.27
CA GLU A 625 -14.58 -13.23 16.80
C GLU A 625 -14.70 -13.19 15.27
N GLY A 626 -13.83 -12.43 14.60
CA GLY A 626 -13.79 -12.32 13.14
C GLY A 626 -14.94 -11.50 12.55
N ALA A 627 -15.05 -11.49 11.23
CA ALA A 627 -16.12 -10.77 10.53
C ALA A 627 -17.46 -11.47 10.69
N ARG A 628 -18.54 -10.68 10.71
CA ARG A 628 -19.85 -11.21 10.34
C ARG A 628 -19.81 -11.54 8.86
N ILE A 629 -19.85 -12.83 8.53
CA ILE A 629 -19.97 -13.27 7.13
C ILE A 629 -21.31 -12.79 6.60
N THR A 630 -21.27 -11.87 5.64
CA THR A 630 -22.44 -11.24 5.00
C THR A 630 -22.50 -11.56 3.50
N ALA A 631 -21.87 -12.67 3.10
CA ALA A 631 -21.73 -13.06 1.71
C ALA A 631 -23.09 -13.18 1.00
N ARG A 632 -23.11 -12.83 -0.29
CA ARG A 632 -24.26 -13.09 -1.16
C ARG A 632 -24.05 -14.45 -1.84
N PRO A 633 -24.79 -15.49 -1.45
CA PRO A 633 -24.47 -16.85 -1.85
C PRO A 633 -24.53 -17.05 -3.37
N GLU A 634 -25.37 -16.30 -4.10
CA GLU A 634 -25.63 -16.43 -5.54
C GLU A 634 -24.38 -16.43 -6.43
N LEU A 635 -23.42 -15.52 -6.21
CA LEU A 635 -22.16 -15.44 -6.95
C LEU A 635 -21.15 -16.55 -6.57
N LEU A 636 -21.38 -17.20 -5.44
CA LEU A 636 -20.47 -18.18 -4.84
C LEU A 636 -21.07 -19.61 -4.87
N ARG A 637 -22.22 -19.80 -5.56
CA ARG A 637 -22.87 -21.11 -5.77
C ARG A 637 -22.24 -21.94 -6.89
N GLU A 638 -21.41 -21.34 -7.75
CA GLU A 638 -20.82 -22.06 -8.87
C GLU A 638 -19.95 -23.25 -8.39
N THR A 639 -20.26 -24.42 -8.93
CA THR A 639 -19.56 -25.69 -8.69
C THR A 639 -18.69 -26.02 -9.90
N GLY A 640 -17.61 -25.27 -10.08
CA GLY A 640 -16.58 -25.58 -11.07
C GLY A 640 -15.56 -26.61 -10.57
N LYS A 641 -14.86 -27.30 -11.49
CA LYS A 641 -13.66 -28.07 -11.11
C LYS A 641 -12.63 -27.10 -10.50
N PRO A 642 -11.95 -27.46 -9.40
CA PRO A 642 -10.92 -26.62 -8.80
C PRO A 642 -9.86 -26.28 -9.84
N ALA A 643 -9.36 -25.04 -9.80
CA ALA A 643 -8.30 -24.61 -10.70
C ALA A 643 -7.08 -25.55 -10.53
N PRO A 644 -6.39 -25.93 -11.62
CA PRO A 644 -5.20 -26.74 -11.49
C PRO A 644 -4.16 -26.02 -10.60
N PRO A 645 -3.35 -26.77 -9.83
CA PRO A 645 -2.25 -26.18 -9.09
C PRO A 645 -1.37 -25.40 -10.08
N PHE A 646 -0.85 -24.24 -9.64
CA PHE A 646 0.04 -23.44 -10.46
C PHE A 646 1.22 -24.31 -10.90
N ARG A 647 1.24 -24.68 -12.18
CA ARG A 647 2.35 -25.37 -12.81
C ARG A 647 3.01 -24.33 -13.67
N LYS A 648 4.12 -23.77 -13.17
CA LYS A 648 5.02 -23.04 -14.04
C LYS A 648 5.29 -23.96 -15.23
N SER A 649 5.03 -23.52 -16.46
CA SER A 649 5.63 -24.18 -17.60
C SER A 649 7.12 -24.00 -17.38
N VAL A 650 7.77 -25.05 -16.89
CA VAL A 650 9.22 -25.10 -16.84
C VAL A 650 9.65 -25.30 -18.29
N SER A 651 9.58 -24.23 -19.08
CA SER A 651 10.55 -24.03 -20.14
C SER A 651 11.74 -23.29 -19.53
N TRP A 652 12.33 -23.86 -18.49
CA TRP A 652 13.79 -23.92 -18.49
C TRP A 652 14.17 -24.95 -19.56
N GLN A 653 13.96 -24.61 -20.83
CA GLN A 653 14.89 -25.10 -21.82
C GLN A 653 16.21 -24.50 -21.39
N GLY A 654 17.08 -25.34 -20.83
CA GLY A 654 18.47 -25.00 -20.62
C GLY A 654 19.06 -24.58 -21.95
N PHE A 655 18.91 -23.31 -22.30
CA PHE A 655 19.97 -22.66 -23.02
C PHE A 655 21.14 -22.66 -22.03
N PRO A 656 22.32 -23.18 -22.42
CA PRO A 656 23.53 -22.83 -21.71
C PRO A 656 23.72 -21.34 -21.97
N GLU A 657 23.01 -20.49 -21.24
CA GLU A 657 23.36 -19.09 -21.17
C GLU A 657 24.79 -19.08 -20.66
N ARG A 658 25.68 -18.55 -21.50
CA ARG A 658 27.05 -18.26 -21.11
C ARG A 658 26.94 -17.34 -19.91
N ILE A 659 27.09 -17.88 -18.71
CA ILE A 659 27.21 -17.10 -17.49
C ILE A 659 28.44 -16.22 -17.71
N ALA A 660 28.21 -14.95 -18.03
CA ALA A 660 29.22 -13.95 -17.87
C ALA A 660 29.33 -13.71 -16.36
N ILE A 661 30.28 -14.38 -15.72
CA ILE A 661 30.75 -13.96 -14.41
C ILE A 661 31.54 -12.68 -14.65
N THR A 662 30.86 -11.54 -14.60
CA THR A 662 31.52 -10.23 -14.64
C THR A 662 31.98 -9.91 -13.23
N GLY A 663 33.24 -10.20 -12.92
CA GLY A 663 33.88 -9.64 -11.74
C GLY A 663 34.01 -8.12 -11.93
N MET A 664 33.28 -7.34 -11.16
CA MET A 664 33.46 -5.89 -11.12
C MET A 664 34.36 -5.54 -9.94
N SER A 665 35.59 -5.10 -10.22
CA SER A 665 36.36 -4.31 -9.25
C SER A 665 36.11 -2.84 -9.54
N MET A 666 35.54 -2.10 -8.59
CA MET A 666 35.46 -0.65 -8.71
C MET A 666 36.80 -0.05 -8.30
N VAL A 667 37.51 0.53 -9.25
CA VAL A 667 38.60 1.46 -8.98
C VAL A 667 38.00 2.85 -9.14
N ASN A 668 38.11 3.69 -8.11
CA ASN A 668 37.59 5.05 -8.22
C ASN A 668 38.46 5.83 -9.22
N ALA A 669 37.84 6.31 -10.29
CA ALA A 669 38.52 7.03 -11.36
C ALA A 669 39.10 8.39 -10.90
N LEU A 670 38.78 8.84 -9.68
CA LEU A 670 39.24 10.08 -9.08
C LEU A 670 40.43 9.89 -8.11
N GLY A 671 40.79 8.67 -7.76
CA GLY A 671 41.90 8.41 -6.84
C GLY A 671 41.83 7.04 -6.17
N ASN A 672 42.95 6.62 -5.57
CA ASN A 672 43.05 5.33 -4.86
C ASN A 672 42.93 5.48 -3.33
N SER A 673 42.72 6.70 -2.84
CA SER A 673 42.44 6.99 -1.44
C SER A 673 41.27 7.97 -1.29
N LEU A 674 40.58 7.92 -0.15
CA LEU A 674 39.46 8.82 0.15
C LEU A 674 39.84 10.30 0.03
N GLN A 675 41.08 10.66 0.38
CA GLN A 675 41.54 12.04 0.31
C GLN A 675 41.74 12.52 -1.13
N GLU A 676 42.35 11.71 -2.00
CA GLU A 676 42.48 12.02 -3.42
C GLU A 676 41.11 12.18 -4.10
N ILE A 677 40.17 11.29 -3.76
CA ILE A 677 38.80 11.33 -4.27
C ILE A 677 38.10 12.63 -3.83
N PHE A 678 38.26 13.01 -2.56
CA PHE A 678 37.65 14.22 -2.01
C PHE A 678 38.22 15.49 -2.65
N GLU A 679 39.54 15.59 -2.78
CA GLU A 679 40.21 16.72 -3.43
C GLU A 679 39.85 16.81 -4.93
N ALA A 680 39.80 15.68 -5.63
CA ALA A 680 39.37 15.63 -7.03
C ALA A 680 37.89 16.03 -7.21
N SER A 681 37.03 15.64 -6.26
CA SER A 681 35.60 16.01 -6.26
C SER A 681 35.41 17.51 -6.02
N LEU A 682 36.14 18.08 -5.06
CA LEU A 682 36.14 19.53 -4.81
C LEU A 682 36.67 20.33 -6.00
N ALA A 683 37.64 19.77 -6.74
CA ALA A 683 38.18 20.36 -7.95
C ALA A 683 37.29 20.17 -9.20
N GLY A 684 36.12 19.54 -9.08
CA GLY A 684 35.20 19.28 -10.19
C GLY A 684 35.77 18.35 -11.27
N LYS A 685 36.75 17.50 -10.94
CA LYS A 685 37.33 16.55 -11.89
C LYS A 685 36.33 15.43 -12.20
N SER A 686 36.14 15.12 -13.48
CA SER A 686 35.40 13.95 -13.93
C SER A 686 36.35 12.80 -14.22
N GLY A 687 36.12 11.66 -13.57
CA GLY A 687 36.80 10.40 -13.90
C GLY A 687 36.23 9.73 -15.17
N ILE A 688 35.12 10.25 -15.69
CA ILE A 688 34.49 9.79 -16.93
C ILE A 688 35.20 10.48 -18.09
N THR A 689 36.04 9.71 -18.78
CA THR A 689 36.77 10.12 -19.98
C THR A 689 36.50 9.12 -21.09
N THR A 690 36.71 9.52 -22.35
CA THR A 690 36.56 8.61 -23.49
C THR A 690 37.64 7.52 -23.39
N VAL A 691 37.29 6.23 -23.52
CA VAL A 691 38.30 5.17 -23.53
C VAL A 691 39.28 5.40 -24.69
N PRO A 692 40.60 5.34 -24.48
CA PRO A 692 41.55 5.63 -25.55
C PRO A 692 41.46 4.61 -26.70
N PRO A 693 41.71 5.03 -27.96
CA PRO A 693 41.63 4.15 -29.14
C PRO A 693 42.50 2.88 -29.06
N SER A 694 43.56 2.91 -28.25
CA SER A 694 44.44 1.77 -27.98
C SER A 694 43.79 0.66 -27.14
N ARG A 695 42.72 0.97 -26.40
CA ARG A 695 41.94 0.01 -25.61
C ARG A 695 40.60 -0.33 -26.25
N TRP A 696 40.01 0.61 -26.99
CA TRP A 696 38.71 0.40 -27.65
C TRP A 696 38.67 1.10 -29.01
N GLY A 697 38.54 0.32 -30.08
CA GLY A 697 38.42 0.84 -31.44
C GLY A 697 37.03 1.43 -31.69
N HIS A 698 36.85 2.72 -31.41
CA HIS A 698 35.55 3.41 -31.49
C HIS A 698 34.82 3.19 -32.82
N GLU A 699 35.51 3.22 -33.95
CA GLU A 699 34.87 3.12 -35.28
C GLU A 699 34.18 1.76 -35.51
N ALA A 700 34.69 0.69 -34.90
CA ALA A 700 34.14 -0.66 -35.04
C ALA A 700 32.85 -0.83 -34.23
N TYR A 701 32.74 -0.20 -33.06
CA TYR A 701 31.69 -0.50 -32.10
C TYR A 701 30.80 0.68 -31.74
N TYR A 702 31.10 1.91 -32.15
CA TYR A 702 30.27 3.09 -31.87
C TYR A 702 29.43 3.50 -33.08
N SER A 703 28.17 3.83 -32.83
CA SER A 703 27.27 4.48 -33.80
C SER A 703 26.51 5.62 -33.10
N PRO A 704 26.47 6.83 -33.66
CA PRO A 704 25.61 7.90 -33.12
C PRO A 704 24.12 7.60 -33.29
N VAL A 705 23.74 6.54 -34.03
CA VAL A 705 22.36 6.12 -34.24
C VAL A 705 22.04 4.95 -33.30
N PRO A 706 21.13 5.15 -32.30
CA PRO A 706 20.72 4.08 -31.39
C PRO A 706 20.18 2.87 -32.15
N MET A 707 20.35 1.66 -31.57
CA MET A 707 19.90 0.38 -32.13
C MET A 707 20.59 -0.06 -33.44
N THR A 708 21.72 0.57 -33.81
CA THR A 708 22.56 0.04 -34.89
C THR A 708 23.07 -1.36 -34.50
N PRO A 709 22.86 -2.40 -35.32
CA PRO A 709 23.28 -3.76 -34.98
C PRO A 709 24.78 -3.81 -34.65
N GLU A 710 25.11 -4.53 -33.56
CA GLU A 710 26.48 -4.76 -33.09
C GLU A 710 27.27 -3.49 -32.68
N LYS A 711 26.60 -2.33 -32.55
CA LYS A 711 27.21 -1.07 -32.14
C LYS A 711 26.52 -0.46 -30.91
N THR A 712 27.30 0.16 -30.05
CA THR A 712 26.85 0.99 -28.92
C THR A 712 26.69 2.45 -29.35
N TYR A 713 25.69 3.14 -28.79
CA TYR A 713 25.50 4.58 -28.96
C TYR A 713 26.14 5.41 -27.84
N CYS A 714 26.69 4.75 -26.83
CA CYS A 714 27.52 5.38 -25.82
C CYS A 714 28.96 5.41 -26.32
N ARG A 715 29.60 6.59 -26.29
CA ARG A 715 31.05 6.68 -26.36
C ARG A 715 31.58 6.11 -25.04
N VAL A 716 32.00 4.85 -25.07
CA VAL A 716 32.59 4.19 -23.89
C VAL A 716 34.00 4.70 -23.73
#